data_AF-A0A939JFV9-F1
#
_entry.id   AF-A0A939JFV9-F1
#
_cell.length_a   1.000
_cell.length_b   1.000
_cell.length_c   1.000
_cell.angle_alpha   90.00
_cell.angle_beta   90.00
_cell.angle_gamma   90.00
#
_symmetry.space_group_name_H-M   'P 1'
#
loop_
_entity.id
_entity.type
_entity.pdbx_description
1 polymer ?
#
loop_
_entity_poly.entity_id
_entity_poly.type
_entity_poly.pdbx_seq_one_letter_code
_entity_poly.pdbx_strand_id
1 'polypeptide(L)'
;MPEDVLAHEFNEALDMLSVWAMGSSEEFGNYFLDGTTGSGKTRLIQDAARRVEGALLIDCSELSASELAHQVMRALKIEYGPFLDNYDLCYEMSERRSNRVVLLTNTQWAGSVRTTAEPQRVLTDVVGVLASEYRSTGVRFAAEMDHSVARAWAGAPTVVMAPPAERIDRAGLPLEPRQRAAVEALALAEPRAVRFEEWSAVCDALGHNVTEDELHGLALETALITVDEAHEYPVRFKSESTAHHIRQAVSPDVFRAFQHAMVRRLSDGSNGERLAAYAARALPAHAAAAGCFEELLGDVRAVVRCERYALLEGLDAAFPHSIPAGTRAAELHYLAKLPVSLASQADWLSLLHHSAVCRGDAERAEALETAAGALPWTTVWANARPAGTLLENRVWTGGIDQLRTTPDGTQVISTNDDGTELSWEARTGRVCSGREPKAPEDEAGDAASSPLWRAERAWNRVHIERADDPDVARILPAPRARDALAVGDLIVIGGPVGLYAVKAGTQAGSTQLRTLPRILRSGRITPRPFDERHRHPSRAELSSLFGAAHVHTLGKEQLPAGLTHLDTREFLSNTGLPAVEDFYGLDTENLNESELTEVPWEGAREYETSIGDGPFYRLGTWIDGTLLLDGATGRILRQTTAEAPDSDQPGDPLVGTTLSGFTAMVALHWRYMLAYTQSDGTDSEDLLAELRSWLAEIDSAAAASRSWQHVLDPDNFSYL
;
A
#
# COMPACT_ATOMS: atom_id res chain seq x y z
N MET A 1 22.41 31.30 27.07
CA MET A 1 22.08 31.06 28.50
C MET A 1 23.37 30.78 29.26
N PRO A 2 23.44 31.03 30.58
CA PRO A 2 24.63 30.68 31.38
C PRO A 2 24.86 29.16 31.34
N GLU A 3 26.13 28.72 31.25
CA GLU A 3 26.50 27.29 31.18
C GLU A 3 25.95 26.46 32.35
N ASP A 4 25.87 27.05 33.55
CA ASP A 4 25.34 26.39 34.75
C ASP A 4 23.86 26.00 34.63
N VAL A 5 23.06 26.78 33.89
CA VAL A 5 21.62 26.49 33.70
C VAL A 5 21.44 25.35 32.70
N LEU A 6 22.23 25.35 31.61
CA LEU A 6 22.22 24.26 30.64
C LEU A 6 22.69 22.93 31.25
N ALA A 7 23.66 22.98 32.16
CA ALA A 7 24.11 21.80 32.89
C ALA A 7 23.05 21.27 33.88
N HIS A 8 22.28 22.15 34.51
CA HIS A 8 21.17 21.75 35.38
C HIS A 8 20.04 21.10 34.58
N GLU A 9 19.57 21.74 33.50
CA GLU A 9 18.53 21.22 32.60
C GLU A 9 18.93 19.85 32.01
N PHE A 10 20.20 19.69 31.61
CA PHE A 10 20.70 18.42 31.10
C PHE A 10 20.62 17.30 32.14
N ASN A 11 21.04 17.57 33.38
CA ASN A 11 21.02 16.57 34.45
C ASN A 11 19.58 16.21 34.86
N GLU A 12 18.68 17.19 34.92
CA GLU A 12 17.26 16.96 35.21
C GLU A 12 16.61 16.07 34.14
N ALA A 13 16.81 16.39 32.86
CA ALA A 13 16.30 15.59 31.75
C ALA A 13 16.88 14.16 31.73
N LEU A 14 18.15 13.99 32.09
CA LEU A 14 18.80 12.69 32.22
C LEU A 14 18.20 11.87 33.38
N ASP A 15 17.93 12.49 34.52
CA ASP A 15 17.30 11.84 35.66
C ASP A 15 15.86 11.43 35.32
N MET A 16 15.07 12.30 34.69
CA MET A 16 13.72 11.99 34.22
C MET A 16 13.69 10.79 33.27
N LEU A 17 14.56 10.78 32.25
CA LEU A 17 14.64 9.67 31.30
C LEU A 17 15.06 8.36 32.00
N SER A 18 16.02 8.43 32.92
CA SER A 18 16.48 7.27 33.68
C SER A 18 15.36 6.68 34.56
N VAL A 19 14.62 7.54 35.27
CA VAL A 19 13.50 7.18 36.14
C VAL A 19 12.37 6.51 35.35
N TRP A 20 12.02 7.08 34.18
CA TRP A 20 11.05 6.49 33.27
C TRP A 20 11.51 5.11 32.75
N ALA A 21 12.77 5.00 32.32
CA ALA A 21 13.33 3.77 31.78
C ALA A 21 13.35 2.62 32.81
N MET A 22 13.60 2.93 34.08
CA MET A 22 13.55 1.97 35.19
C MET A 22 12.12 1.50 35.54
N GLY A 23 11.08 2.05 34.91
CA GLY A 23 9.71 1.57 35.00
C GLY A 23 8.91 2.08 36.20
N SER A 24 9.32 3.20 36.79
CA SER A 24 8.61 3.84 37.91
C SER A 24 7.40 4.70 37.49
N SER A 25 7.23 4.92 36.19
CA SER A 25 6.08 5.59 35.57
C SER A 25 5.31 4.58 34.71
N GLU A 26 4.04 4.32 35.05
CA GLU A 26 3.20 3.32 34.35
C GLU A 26 2.44 3.86 33.14
N GLU A 27 2.46 5.17 32.85
CA GLU A 27 1.50 5.75 31.90
C GLU A 27 1.81 5.48 30.41
N PHE A 28 3.09 5.50 30.00
CA PHE A 28 3.46 5.46 28.58
C PHE A 28 4.68 4.57 28.28
N GLY A 29 4.59 3.80 27.18
CA GLY A 29 5.67 2.94 26.67
C GLY A 29 6.73 3.67 25.83
N ASN A 30 6.51 4.94 25.53
CA ASN A 30 7.36 5.77 24.68
C ASN A 30 7.84 7.04 25.42
N TYR A 31 8.97 7.60 24.99
CA TYR A 31 9.51 8.86 25.49
C TYR A 31 10.29 9.59 24.39
N PHE A 32 9.99 10.86 24.14
CA PHE A 32 10.66 11.64 23.10
C PHE A 32 11.52 12.75 23.67
N LEU A 33 12.74 12.89 23.12
CA LEU A 33 13.64 13.98 23.42
C LEU A 33 13.76 14.88 22.18
N ASP A 34 13.08 16.02 22.19
CA ASP A 34 13.11 17.00 21.11
C ASP A 34 14.21 18.04 21.32
N GLY A 35 14.61 18.69 20.24
CA GLY A 35 15.54 19.81 20.24
C GLY A 35 16.20 19.93 18.88
N THR A 36 16.79 21.08 18.57
CA THR A 36 17.53 21.24 17.32
C THR A 36 18.81 20.40 17.34
N THR A 37 19.47 20.25 16.19
CA THR A 37 20.84 19.74 16.14
C THR A 37 21.73 20.45 17.16
N GLY A 38 22.57 19.68 17.86
CA GLY A 38 23.61 20.23 18.75
C GLY A 38 23.13 20.47 20.18
N SER A 39 21.85 20.26 20.47
CA SER A 39 21.24 20.44 21.80
C SER A 39 21.64 19.38 22.84
N GLY A 40 22.63 18.52 22.54
CA GLY A 40 23.12 17.48 23.46
C GLY A 40 22.26 16.22 23.56
N LYS A 41 21.20 16.07 22.74
CA LYS A 41 20.25 14.95 22.78
C LYS A 41 20.92 13.57 22.75
N THR A 42 21.76 13.33 21.75
CA THR A 42 22.46 12.05 21.56
C THR A 42 23.32 11.69 22.76
N ARG A 43 24.01 12.68 23.35
CA ARG A 43 24.81 12.48 24.56
C ARG A 43 23.92 12.12 25.75
N LEU A 44 22.77 12.78 25.91
CA LEU A 44 21.82 12.48 27.00
C LEU A 44 21.32 11.04 26.91
N ILE A 45 20.94 10.57 25.72
CA ILE A 45 20.48 9.20 25.52
C ILE A 45 21.61 8.18 25.78
N GLN A 46 22.84 8.47 25.33
CA GLN A 46 24.02 7.65 25.63
C GLN A 46 24.33 7.60 27.13
N ASP A 47 24.19 8.72 27.84
CA ASP A 47 24.37 8.79 29.30
C ASP A 47 23.29 7.96 30.02
N ALA A 48 22.04 8.02 29.56
CA ALA A 48 20.95 7.21 30.09
C ALA A 48 21.18 5.71 29.84
N ALA A 49 21.63 5.32 28.65
CA ALA A 49 21.96 3.94 28.30
C ALA A 49 23.03 3.34 29.23
N ARG A 50 23.96 4.18 29.73
CA ARG A 50 24.98 3.76 30.71
C ARG A 50 24.43 3.61 32.13
N ARG A 51 23.36 4.33 32.49
CA ARG A 51 22.73 4.27 33.83
C ARG A 51 21.70 3.15 33.94
N VAL A 52 21.00 2.82 32.85
CA VAL A 52 19.91 1.84 32.84
C VAL A 52 20.46 0.47 32.47
N GLU A 53 20.47 -0.45 33.43
CA GLU A 53 20.95 -1.81 33.19
C GLU A 53 20.10 -2.53 32.13
N GLY A 54 20.76 -3.12 31.14
CA GLY A 54 20.10 -3.90 30.09
C GLY A 54 19.38 -3.07 29.02
N ALA A 55 19.54 -1.73 29.02
CA ALA A 55 19.08 -0.87 27.94
C ALA A 55 19.83 -1.17 26.63
N LEU A 56 19.10 -1.14 25.52
CA LEU A 56 19.60 -1.39 24.17
C LEU A 56 19.72 -0.06 23.45
N LEU A 57 20.95 0.35 23.12
CA LEU A 57 21.22 1.57 22.38
C LEU A 57 21.33 1.27 20.88
N ILE A 58 20.57 1.98 20.05
CA ILE A 58 20.60 1.85 18.58
C ILE A 58 20.80 3.23 17.96
N ASP A 59 21.74 3.32 17.03
CA ASP A 59 21.91 4.49 16.15
C ASP A 59 21.05 4.30 14.91
N CYS A 60 20.13 5.24 14.69
CA CYS A 60 19.17 5.19 13.58
C CYS A 60 19.70 5.88 12.32
N SER A 61 20.89 6.48 12.36
CA SER A 61 21.50 7.10 11.18
C SER A 61 21.56 6.11 10.03
N GLU A 62 21.08 6.54 8.85
CA GLU A 62 21.09 5.71 7.63
C GLU A 62 20.18 4.46 7.66
N LEU A 63 19.44 4.21 8.74
CA LEU A 63 18.53 3.06 8.82
C LEU A 63 17.14 3.41 8.31
N SER A 64 16.59 2.58 7.43
CA SER A 64 15.13 2.57 7.19
C SER A 64 14.37 2.04 8.42
N ALA A 65 13.08 2.33 8.50
CA ALA A 65 12.17 1.81 9.52
C ALA A 65 12.19 0.28 9.58
N SER A 66 12.24 -0.38 8.42
CA SER A 66 12.37 -1.85 8.32
C SER A 66 13.70 -2.36 8.87
N GLU A 67 14.80 -1.66 8.62
CA GLU A 67 16.10 -2.02 9.18
C GLU A 67 16.16 -1.76 10.69
N LEU A 68 15.57 -0.66 11.16
CA LEU A 68 15.47 -0.37 12.58
C LEU A 68 14.67 -1.46 13.29
N ALA A 69 13.48 -1.81 12.80
CA ALA A 69 12.69 -2.89 13.37
C ALA A 69 13.46 -4.22 13.37
N HIS A 70 14.15 -4.53 12.27
CA HIS A 70 15.03 -5.70 12.20
C HIS A 70 16.11 -5.68 13.29
N GLN A 71 16.77 -4.52 13.49
CA GLN A 71 17.79 -4.35 14.52
C GLN A 71 17.22 -4.45 15.94
N VAL A 72 16.03 -3.88 16.19
CA VAL A 72 15.31 -3.98 17.47
C VAL A 72 15.04 -5.44 17.80
N MET A 73 14.45 -6.20 16.87
CA MET A 73 14.16 -7.62 17.08
C MET A 73 15.43 -8.43 17.35
N ARG A 74 16.51 -8.16 16.59
CA ARG A 74 17.82 -8.80 16.84
C ARG A 74 18.41 -8.44 18.19
N ALA A 75 18.32 -7.18 18.62
CA ALA A 75 18.82 -6.72 19.90
C ALA A 75 18.03 -7.34 21.07
N LEU A 76 16.72 -7.55 20.88
CA LEU A 76 15.85 -8.28 21.79
C LEU A 76 16.04 -9.81 21.73
N LYS A 77 16.83 -10.31 20.78
CA LYS A 77 17.03 -11.76 20.50
C LYS A 77 15.72 -12.49 20.18
N ILE A 78 14.81 -11.80 19.51
CA ILE A 78 13.57 -12.37 19.00
C ILE A 78 13.86 -12.89 17.59
N GLU A 79 13.67 -14.19 17.41
CA GLU A 79 13.66 -14.80 16.09
C GLU A 79 12.26 -14.61 15.53
N TYR A 80 12.17 -14.24 14.27
CA TYR A 80 10.91 -13.99 13.60
C TYR A 80 10.98 -14.48 12.15
N GLY A 81 9.80 -14.77 11.61
CA GLY A 81 9.65 -15.16 10.23
C GLY A 81 10.00 -14.00 9.28
N PRO A 82 10.47 -14.29 8.07
CA PRO A 82 10.97 -13.28 7.15
C PRO A 82 9.95 -12.23 6.64
N PHE A 83 8.65 -12.35 6.95
CA PHE A 83 7.58 -11.51 6.37
C PHE A 83 6.56 -10.99 7.38
N LEU A 84 7.02 -10.72 8.60
CA LEU A 84 6.18 -10.14 9.63
C LEU A 84 6.02 -8.64 9.38
N ASP A 85 4.80 -8.14 9.53
CA ASP A 85 4.55 -6.72 9.67
C ASP A 85 4.60 -6.27 11.13
N ASN A 86 4.36 -4.98 11.37
CA ASN A 86 4.45 -4.41 12.72
C ASN A 86 3.55 -5.13 13.73
N TYR A 87 2.37 -5.60 13.33
CA TYR A 87 1.45 -6.29 14.22
C TYR A 87 2.00 -7.66 14.60
N ASP A 88 2.48 -8.40 13.61
CA ASP A 88 3.13 -9.70 13.82
C ASP A 88 4.40 -9.56 14.70
N LEU A 89 5.19 -8.49 14.51
CA LEU A 89 6.34 -8.20 15.37
C LEU A 89 5.93 -7.94 16.82
N CYS A 90 4.88 -7.15 17.05
CA CYS A 90 4.31 -6.94 18.38
C CYS A 90 3.87 -8.26 19.02
N TYR A 91 3.21 -9.14 18.25
CA TYR A 91 2.80 -10.45 18.72
C TYR A 91 4.00 -11.28 19.18
N GLU A 92 5.05 -11.40 18.35
CA GLU A 92 6.28 -12.12 18.71
C GLU A 92 7.00 -11.52 19.94
N MET A 93 6.96 -10.19 20.10
CA MET A 93 7.49 -9.52 21.30
C MET A 93 6.67 -9.86 22.57
N SER A 94 5.34 -9.93 22.43
CA SER A 94 4.41 -10.21 23.54
C SER A 94 4.59 -11.62 24.10
N GLU A 95 4.83 -12.61 23.23
CA GLU A 95 5.05 -14.01 23.63
C GLU A 95 6.31 -14.17 24.51
N ARG A 96 7.33 -13.32 24.31
CA ARG A 96 8.59 -13.41 25.06
C ARG A 96 8.67 -12.52 26.29
N ARG A 97 7.82 -11.49 26.39
CA ARG A 97 7.83 -10.46 27.45
C ARG A 97 9.24 -9.99 27.82
N SER A 98 9.96 -9.47 26.83
CA SER A 98 11.40 -9.18 26.94
C SER A 98 11.77 -8.21 28.07
N ASN A 99 10.84 -7.35 28.52
CA ASN A 99 11.05 -6.38 29.62
C ASN A 99 12.34 -5.54 29.42
N ARG A 100 12.45 -4.86 28.28
CA ARG A 100 13.64 -4.09 27.86
C ARG A 100 13.31 -2.63 27.58
N VAL A 101 14.34 -1.80 27.66
CA VAL A 101 14.29 -0.40 27.18
C VAL A 101 15.16 -0.30 25.94
N VAL A 102 14.60 0.23 24.87
CA VAL A 102 15.29 0.54 23.61
C VAL A 102 15.46 2.05 23.53
N LEU A 103 16.70 2.49 23.33
CA LEU A 103 17.10 3.89 23.28
C LEU A 103 17.61 4.19 21.87
N LEU A 104 16.95 5.11 21.18
CA LEU A 104 17.19 5.44 19.78
C LEU A 104 17.87 6.79 19.65
N THR A 105 19.02 6.80 18.99
CA THR A 105 19.79 8.02 18.64
C THR A 105 19.71 8.30 17.15
N ASN A 106 19.92 9.55 16.76
CA ASN A 106 19.91 10.06 15.39
C ASN A 106 18.68 9.69 14.54
N THR A 107 17.48 9.63 15.13
CA THR A 107 16.26 9.27 14.38
C THR A 107 15.94 10.27 13.26
N GLN A 108 16.27 11.55 13.45
CA GLN A 108 16.14 12.58 12.42
C GLN A 108 17.04 12.35 11.19
N TRP A 109 18.03 11.47 11.30
CA TRP A 109 18.94 11.11 10.21
C TRP A 109 18.68 9.71 9.64
N ALA A 110 17.57 9.07 10.03
CA ALA A 110 17.09 7.82 9.45
C ALA A 110 16.88 7.92 7.93
N GLY A 111 16.92 6.76 7.27
CA GLY A 111 16.80 6.59 5.81
C GLY A 111 18.14 6.64 5.09
N SER A 112 18.23 5.98 3.93
CA SER A 112 19.47 5.86 3.15
C SER A 112 19.83 7.15 2.40
N VAL A 113 18.82 7.99 2.11
CA VAL A 113 18.94 9.25 1.38
C VAL A 113 18.47 10.46 2.19
N ARG A 114 18.86 11.67 1.79
CA ARG A 114 18.50 12.92 2.49
C ARG A 114 17.07 13.38 2.22
N THR A 115 16.53 13.13 1.02
CA THR A 115 15.09 13.27 0.75
C THR A 115 14.37 12.00 1.15
N THR A 116 13.84 11.97 2.36
CA THR A 116 13.26 10.75 2.94
C THR A 116 12.15 11.06 3.93
N ALA A 117 11.22 10.12 4.08
CA ALA A 117 10.21 10.12 5.13
C ALA A 117 10.58 9.21 6.31
N GLU A 118 11.71 8.51 6.25
CA GLU A 118 12.12 7.52 7.25
C GLU A 118 12.22 8.07 8.69
N PRO A 119 12.66 9.31 8.95
CA PRO A 119 12.58 9.89 10.28
C PRO A 119 11.16 9.89 10.86
N GLN A 120 10.17 10.26 10.06
CA GLN A 120 8.77 10.24 10.50
C GLN A 120 8.27 8.81 10.68
N ARG A 121 8.60 7.89 9.75
CA ARG A 121 8.20 6.48 9.82
C ARG A 121 8.80 5.75 11.03
N VAL A 122 10.05 6.03 11.38
CA VAL A 122 10.68 5.50 12.59
C VAL A 122 9.89 5.92 13.83
N LEU A 123 9.49 7.19 13.93
CA LEU A 123 8.72 7.67 15.08
C LEU A 123 7.30 7.11 15.12
N THR A 124 6.58 7.09 14.00
CA THR A 124 5.16 6.69 13.98
C THR A 124 4.96 5.20 13.83
N ASP A 125 5.61 4.60 12.84
CA ASP A 125 5.29 3.26 12.37
C ASP A 125 6.13 2.19 13.09
N VAL A 126 7.30 2.56 13.64
CA VAL A 126 8.11 1.66 14.48
C VAL A 126 7.91 1.97 15.96
N VAL A 127 8.32 3.16 16.43
CA VAL A 127 8.21 3.50 17.85
C VAL A 127 6.75 3.59 18.27
N GLY A 128 5.89 4.26 17.51
CA GLY A 128 4.46 4.38 17.83
C GLY A 128 3.75 3.04 17.97
N VAL A 129 3.92 2.15 16.99
CA VAL A 129 3.24 0.85 16.97
C VAL A 129 3.84 -0.13 17.97
N LEU A 130 5.18 -0.27 18.03
CA LEU A 130 5.80 -1.24 18.94
C LEU A 130 5.70 -0.80 20.42
N ALA A 131 5.64 0.51 20.69
CA ALA A 131 5.51 1.03 22.04
C ALA A 131 4.05 1.13 22.52
N SER A 132 3.04 1.18 21.64
CA SER A 132 1.63 1.21 22.08
C SER A 132 1.25 -0.04 22.85
N GLU A 133 1.84 -1.18 22.48
CA GLU A 133 1.65 -2.49 23.10
C GLU A 133 2.64 -2.78 24.24
N TYR A 134 3.33 -1.78 24.80
CA TYR A 134 4.36 -2.03 25.85
C TYR A 134 3.84 -2.79 27.08
N ARG A 135 2.53 -2.74 27.37
CA ARG A 135 1.93 -3.48 28.49
C ARG A 135 1.89 -4.99 28.24
N SER A 136 1.76 -5.40 26.98
CA SER A 136 1.79 -6.80 26.56
C SER A 136 3.22 -7.25 26.27
N THR A 137 4.02 -6.42 25.57
CA THR A 137 5.40 -6.75 25.16
C THR A 137 6.46 -6.56 26.25
N GLY A 138 6.22 -5.66 27.21
CA GLY A 138 7.20 -5.22 28.20
C GLY A 138 8.33 -4.34 27.63
N VAL A 139 8.26 -3.94 26.36
CA VAL A 139 9.34 -3.17 25.71
C VAL A 139 8.98 -1.68 25.67
N ARG A 140 9.89 -0.84 26.17
CA ARG A 140 9.76 0.62 26.13
C ARG A 140 10.75 1.26 25.15
N PHE A 141 10.38 2.38 24.55
CA PHE A 141 11.19 3.10 23.57
C PHE A 141 11.43 4.55 23.99
N ALA A 142 12.69 4.99 24.00
CA ALA A 142 13.00 6.41 23.99
C ALA A 142 13.69 6.79 22.69
N ALA A 143 13.31 7.92 22.10
CA ALA A 143 13.86 8.39 20.84
C ALA A 143 14.23 9.87 20.93
N GLU A 144 15.42 10.24 20.45
CA GLU A 144 15.64 11.64 20.09
C GLU A 144 14.78 12.00 18.88
N MET A 145 14.45 13.28 18.74
CA MET A 145 13.82 13.84 17.54
C MET A 145 14.28 15.27 17.31
N ASP A 146 14.07 15.76 16.10
CA ASP A 146 14.18 17.18 15.75
C ASP A 146 12.87 17.58 15.07
N HIS A 147 12.03 18.38 15.75
CA HIS A 147 10.71 18.80 15.26
C HIS A 147 10.71 19.55 13.93
N SER A 148 11.88 20.00 13.45
CA SER A 148 12.03 20.59 12.11
C SER A 148 12.13 19.52 11.01
N VAL A 149 12.46 18.28 11.37
CA VAL A 149 12.60 17.13 10.47
C VAL A 149 11.43 16.16 10.61
N ALA A 150 11.09 15.76 11.84
CA ALA A 150 10.03 14.80 12.13
C ALA A 150 9.39 15.11 13.49
N ARG A 151 8.11 14.76 13.65
CA ARG A 151 7.34 15.06 14.87
C ARG A 151 6.65 13.82 15.41
N ALA A 152 6.68 13.65 16.73
CA ALA A 152 5.81 12.72 17.41
C ALA A 152 4.33 13.18 17.28
N TRP A 153 3.41 12.25 17.55
CA TRP A 153 1.98 12.53 17.54
C TRP A 153 1.56 13.40 18.73
N ALA A 154 0.38 14.04 18.61
CA ALA A 154 -0.16 14.89 19.66
C ALA A 154 -0.36 14.10 20.96
N GLY A 155 0.10 14.68 22.09
CA GLY A 155 -0.01 14.06 23.42
C GLY A 155 1.11 13.09 23.77
N ALA A 156 2.09 12.84 22.88
CA ALA A 156 3.23 12.00 23.21
C ALA A 156 4.15 12.67 24.26
N PRO A 157 4.63 11.92 25.28
CA PRO A 157 5.50 12.45 26.31
C PRO A 157 6.82 12.93 25.71
N THR A 158 7.03 14.25 25.76
CA THR A 158 8.15 14.93 25.07
C THR A 158 8.86 15.88 26.02
N VAL A 159 10.20 15.78 26.09
CA VAL A 159 11.07 16.78 26.71
C VAL A 159 11.82 17.54 25.64
N VAL A 160 11.78 18.86 25.70
CA VAL A 160 12.43 19.75 24.72
C VAL A 160 13.74 20.27 25.31
N MET A 161 14.85 19.96 24.64
CA MET A 161 16.18 20.47 24.97
C MET A 161 16.39 21.86 24.38
N ALA A 162 17.03 22.74 25.15
CA ALA A 162 17.39 24.07 24.67
C ALA A 162 18.34 24.00 23.47
N PRO A 163 18.20 24.89 22.47
CA PRO A 163 19.10 24.93 21.32
C PRO A 163 20.54 25.26 21.75
N PRO A 164 21.56 24.83 20.98
CA PRO A 164 22.95 25.12 21.31
C PRO A 164 23.23 26.64 21.34
N ALA A 165 24.17 27.05 22.19
CA ALA A 165 24.56 28.45 22.34
C ALA A 165 25.23 29.04 21.08
N GLU A 166 25.89 28.21 20.26
CA GLU A 166 26.54 28.59 19.02
C GLU A 166 25.85 27.94 17.81
N ARG A 167 25.29 28.77 16.92
CA ARG A 167 24.86 28.34 15.58
C ARG A 167 26.08 28.43 14.65
N ILE A 168 26.44 27.34 13.99
CA ILE A 168 27.43 27.39 12.90
C ILE A 168 26.80 28.22 11.77
N ASP A 169 27.32 29.43 11.54
CA ASP A 169 26.83 30.31 10.49
C ASP A 169 27.38 29.85 9.12
N ARG A 170 26.46 29.64 8.19
CA ARG A 170 26.68 29.24 6.79
C ARG A 170 27.64 30.20 6.06
N ALA A 171 27.69 31.46 6.47
CA ALA A 171 28.53 32.51 5.89
C ALA A 171 29.98 32.53 6.41
N GLY A 172 30.31 31.74 7.43
CA GLY A 172 31.61 31.78 8.13
C GLY A 172 32.61 30.69 7.73
N LEU A 173 32.26 29.77 6.82
CA LEU A 173 33.20 28.73 6.37
C LEU A 173 34.30 29.36 5.50
N PRO A 174 35.59 29.30 5.87
CA PRO A 174 36.69 29.92 5.15
C PRO A 174 37.09 29.08 3.93
N LEU A 175 36.15 28.86 3.02
CA LEU A 175 36.32 28.07 1.80
C LEU A 175 36.29 28.97 0.56
N GLU A 176 37.18 28.67 -0.38
CA GLU A 176 37.20 29.30 -1.71
C GLU A 176 35.90 29.03 -2.48
N PRO A 177 35.48 29.88 -3.43
CA PRO A 177 34.19 29.73 -4.13
C PRO A 177 33.98 28.36 -4.77
N ARG A 178 35.03 27.77 -5.38
CA ARG A 178 34.97 26.42 -5.97
C ARG A 178 34.83 25.32 -4.91
N GLN A 179 35.57 25.43 -3.80
CA GLN A 179 35.47 24.49 -2.68
C GLN A 179 34.08 24.55 -2.04
N ARG A 180 33.51 25.76 -1.91
CA ARG A 180 32.15 25.97 -1.43
C ARG A 180 31.11 25.30 -2.33
N ALA A 181 31.25 25.45 -3.64
CA ALA A 181 30.37 24.79 -4.61
C ALA A 181 30.46 23.26 -4.50
N ALA A 182 31.66 22.69 -4.31
CA ALA A 182 31.83 21.25 -4.12
C ALA A 182 31.18 20.75 -2.81
N VAL A 183 31.31 21.48 -1.70
CA VAL A 183 30.64 21.14 -0.43
C VAL A 183 29.11 21.27 -0.57
N GLU A 184 28.62 22.28 -1.28
CA GLU A 184 27.19 22.44 -1.58
C GLU A 184 26.66 21.27 -2.44
N ALA A 185 27.43 20.86 -3.46
CA ALA A 185 27.12 19.68 -4.29
C ALA A 185 26.98 18.42 -3.43
N LEU A 186 27.90 18.19 -2.49
CA LEU A 186 27.84 17.04 -1.59
C LEU A 186 26.61 17.08 -0.65
N ALA A 187 26.21 18.28 -0.20
CA ALA A 187 25.03 18.44 0.65
C ALA A 187 23.71 18.26 -0.14
N LEU A 188 23.73 18.57 -1.43
CA LEU A 188 22.61 18.37 -2.35
C LEU A 188 22.51 16.93 -2.88
N ALA A 189 23.60 16.16 -2.84
CA ALA A 189 23.59 14.73 -3.11
C ALA A 189 22.60 14.00 -2.20
N GLU A 190 21.90 13.00 -2.74
CA GLU A 190 20.87 12.27 -2.01
C GLU A 190 21.48 11.21 -1.06
N PRO A 191 22.41 10.34 -1.48
CA PRO A 191 23.12 9.48 -0.55
C PRO A 191 23.99 10.30 0.41
N ARG A 192 24.07 9.87 1.67
CA ARG A 192 24.91 10.53 2.68
C ARG A 192 26.40 10.28 2.48
N ALA A 193 26.73 9.14 1.89
CA ALA A 193 28.07 8.74 1.52
C ALA A 193 28.17 8.44 0.01
N VAL A 194 29.26 8.92 -0.61
CA VAL A 194 29.51 8.82 -2.06
C VAL A 194 30.97 8.47 -2.34
N ARG A 195 31.26 8.08 -3.59
CA ARG A 195 32.62 7.98 -4.15
C ARG A 195 33.07 9.34 -4.67
N PHE A 196 34.39 9.54 -4.83
CA PHE A 196 34.93 10.78 -5.42
C PHE A 196 34.42 11.01 -6.86
N GLU A 197 34.33 9.95 -7.67
CA GLU A 197 33.76 10.00 -9.02
C GLU A 197 32.28 10.45 -9.02
N GLU A 198 31.49 9.98 -8.05
CA GLU A 198 30.09 10.37 -7.87
C GLU A 198 30.01 11.84 -7.43
N TRP A 199 30.85 12.26 -6.48
CA TRP A 199 30.90 13.65 -6.01
C TRP A 199 31.28 14.63 -7.12
N SER A 200 32.26 14.28 -7.97
CA SER A 200 32.63 15.05 -9.15
C SER A 200 31.46 15.19 -10.13
N ALA A 201 30.74 14.09 -10.42
CA ALA A 201 29.57 14.13 -11.29
C ALA A 201 28.41 14.97 -10.74
N VAL A 202 28.22 14.99 -9.41
CA VAL A 202 27.24 15.87 -8.76
C VAL A 202 27.67 17.34 -8.86
N CYS A 203 28.96 17.66 -8.75
CA CYS A 203 29.48 19.00 -9.00
C CYS A 203 29.20 19.47 -10.43
N ASP A 204 29.43 18.60 -11.42
CA ASP A 204 29.16 18.89 -12.83
C ASP A 204 27.68 19.24 -13.06
N ALA A 205 26.75 18.60 -12.33
CA ALA A 205 25.32 18.87 -12.45
C ALA A 205 24.93 20.29 -11.98
N LEU A 206 25.74 20.89 -11.10
CA LEU A 206 25.64 22.31 -10.73
C LEU A 206 26.38 23.25 -11.71
N GLY A 207 26.96 22.71 -12.78
CA GLY A 207 27.77 23.47 -13.74
C GLY A 207 29.20 23.72 -13.26
N HIS A 208 29.67 22.97 -12.26
CA HIS A 208 31.01 23.10 -11.71
C HIS A 208 31.86 21.87 -12.06
N ASN A 209 32.77 22.03 -13.01
CA ASN A 209 33.72 20.98 -13.35
C ASN A 209 34.86 20.96 -12.32
N VAL A 210 34.72 20.10 -11.32
CA VAL A 210 35.69 19.88 -10.22
C VAL A 210 36.24 18.46 -10.36
N THR A 211 37.56 18.32 -10.45
CA THR A 211 38.20 17.03 -10.67
C THR A 211 38.27 16.20 -9.38
N GLU A 212 38.41 14.88 -9.50
CA GLU A 212 38.60 14.02 -8.33
C GLU A 212 39.82 14.42 -7.50
N ASP A 213 40.94 14.82 -8.12
CA ASP A 213 42.14 15.29 -7.41
C ASP A 213 41.86 16.56 -6.57
N GLU A 214 41.08 17.51 -7.11
CA GLU A 214 40.66 18.71 -6.38
C GLU A 214 39.77 18.33 -5.18
N LEU A 215 38.89 17.34 -5.34
CA LEU A 215 38.02 16.84 -4.28
C LEU A 215 38.79 16.10 -3.17
N HIS A 216 39.82 15.31 -3.52
CA HIS A 216 40.71 14.68 -2.54
C HIS A 216 41.46 15.75 -1.73
N GLY A 217 42.00 16.76 -2.40
CA GLY A 217 42.65 17.89 -1.73
C GLY A 217 41.70 18.61 -0.76
N LEU A 218 40.48 18.91 -1.21
CA LEU A 218 39.45 19.52 -0.37
C LEU A 218 39.12 18.67 0.85
N ALA A 219 38.94 17.36 0.68
CA ALA A 219 38.59 16.45 1.78
C ALA A 219 39.70 16.35 2.85
N LEU A 220 40.96 16.54 2.48
CA LEU A 220 42.10 16.59 3.42
C LEU A 220 42.21 17.94 4.14
N GLU A 221 41.85 19.04 3.48
CA GLU A 221 41.96 20.40 4.03
C GLU A 221 40.80 20.78 4.94
N THR A 222 39.59 20.27 4.67
CA THR A 222 38.37 20.67 5.39
C THR A 222 38.05 19.78 6.58
N ALA A 223 37.66 20.38 7.70
CA ALA A 223 37.18 19.65 8.87
C ALA A 223 35.72 19.15 8.74
N LEU A 224 35.05 19.50 7.64
CA LEU A 224 33.62 19.20 7.42
C LEU A 224 33.37 17.81 6.84
N ILE A 225 34.36 17.27 6.14
CA ILE A 225 34.26 16.01 5.39
C ILE A 225 35.11 14.96 6.11
N THR A 226 34.68 13.72 6.05
CA THR A 226 35.45 12.56 6.52
C THR A 226 35.58 11.57 5.38
N VAL A 227 36.78 11.02 5.24
CA VAL A 227 37.11 10.00 4.24
C VAL A 227 37.47 8.72 4.98
N ASP A 228 36.65 7.69 4.81
CA ASP A 228 36.92 6.34 5.31
C ASP A 228 37.28 5.42 4.13
N GLU A 229 38.57 5.30 3.83
CA GLU A 229 39.11 4.50 2.73
C GLU A 229 38.76 3.00 2.83
N ALA A 230 38.34 2.51 4.00
CA ALA A 230 37.90 1.12 4.18
C ALA A 230 36.44 0.90 3.75
N HIS A 231 35.67 1.98 3.55
CA HIS A 231 34.26 1.95 3.18
C HIS A 231 34.10 2.08 1.66
N GLU A 232 33.13 1.37 1.07
CA GLU A 232 32.87 1.42 -0.38
C GLU A 232 32.51 2.84 -0.88
N TYR A 233 31.86 3.60 0.00
CA TYR A 233 31.51 5.01 -0.19
C TYR A 233 32.29 5.84 0.83
N PRO A 234 33.53 6.24 0.52
CA PRO A 234 34.45 6.77 1.52
C PRO A 234 34.12 8.21 1.92
N VAL A 235 33.49 9.01 1.04
CA VAL A 235 33.29 10.45 1.26
C VAL A 235 31.94 10.71 1.90
N ARG A 236 31.93 11.37 3.06
CA ARG A 236 30.71 11.84 3.74
C ARG A 236 30.95 13.09 4.58
N PHE A 237 29.88 13.74 5.03
CA PHE A 237 30.02 14.79 6.04
C PHE A 237 30.39 14.17 7.39
N LYS A 238 31.23 14.86 8.16
CA LYS A 238 31.53 14.51 9.55
C LYS A 238 30.28 14.60 10.44
N SER A 239 29.36 15.50 10.10
CA SER A 239 28.06 15.64 10.75
C SER A 239 26.98 15.91 9.70
N GLU A 240 25.97 15.06 9.64
CA GLU A 240 24.83 15.25 8.72
C GLU A 240 24.05 16.53 8.98
N SER A 241 24.15 17.07 10.18
CA SER A 241 23.56 18.38 10.47
C SER A 241 24.17 19.53 9.66
N THR A 242 25.47 19.45 9.33
CA THR A 242 26.12 20.41 8.45
C THR A 242 25.52 20.33 7.05
N ALA A 243 25.37 19.12 6.52
CA ALA A 243 24.74 18.90 5.22
C ALA A 243 23.29 19.43 5.22
N HIS A 244 22.54 19.15 6.29
CA HIS A 244 21.17 19.62 6.46
C HIS A 244 21.05 21.15 6.48
N HIS A 245 21.89 21.84 7.28
CA HIS A 245 21.90 23.30 7.31
C HIS A 245 22.32 23.91 5.97
N ILE A 246 23.28 23.28 5.27
CA ILE A 246 23.63 23.70 3.91
C ILE A 246 22.43 23.51 3.01
N ARG A 247 21.77 22.36 3.01
CA ARG A 247 20.64 22.10 2.12
C ARG A 247 19.44 23.02 2.37
N GLN A 248 19.10 23.29 3.64
CA GLN A 248 17.95 24.14 4.02
C GLN A 248 18.04 25.58 3.54
N ALA A 249 19.26 26.10 3.36
CA ALA A 249 19.42 27.49 2.98
C ALA A 249 19.72 27.67 1.48
N VAL A 250 19.69 26.59 0.69
CA VAL A 250 19.54 26.68 -0.78
C VAL A 250 18.08 27.08 -1.05
N SER A 251 17.85 28.02 -1.97
CA SER A 251 16.49 28.41 -2.33
C SER A 251 15.72 27.24 -2.95
N PRO A 252 14.40 27.10 -2.71
CA PRO A 252 13.61 26.00 -3.26
C PRO A 252 13.70 25.84 -4.79
N ASP A 253 13.81 26.94 -5.54
CA ASP A 253 13.90 26.91 -7.01
C ASP A 253 15.22 26.31 -7.50
N VAL A 254 16.35 26.76 -6.93
CA VAL A 254 17.67 26.20 -7.22
C VAL A 254 17.74 24.74 -6.81
N PHE A 255 17.20 24.42 -5.64
CA PHE A 255 17.11 23.06 -5.13
C PHE A 255 16.36 22.17 -6.14
N ARG A 256 15.13 22.53 -6.52
CA ARG A 256 14.32 21.73 -7.47
C ARG A 256 14.96 21.65 -8.86
N ALA A 257 15.57 22.73 -9.35
CA ALA A 257 16.25 22.73 -10.64
C ALA A 257 17.44 21.76 -10.67
N PHE A 258 18.25 21.73 -9.60
CA PHE A 258 19.32 20.76 -9.45
C PHE A 258 18.78 19.32 -9.42
N GLN A 259 17.72 19.07 -8.64
CA GLN A 259 17.11 17.74 -8.56
C GLN A 259 16.62 17.24 -9.92
N HIS A 260 15.94 18.09 -10.71
CA HIS A 260 15.56 17.76 -12.08
C HIS A 260 16.76 17.49 -13.00
N ALA A 261 17.84 18.26 -12.88
CA ALA A 261 19.05 18.05 -13.67
C ALA A 261 19.68 16.68 -13.36
N MET A 262 19.71 16.29 -12.08
CA MET A 262 20.15 14.96 -11.66
C MET A 262 19.26 13.85 -12.20
N VAL A 263 17.93 13.99 -12.14
CA VAL A 263 17.00 12.99 -12.71
C VAL A 263 17.29 12.77 -14.19
N ARG A 264 17.35 13.82 -15.00
CA ARG A 264 17.63 13.70 -16.44
C ARG A 264 18.97 12.99 -16.69
N ARG A 265 20.02 13.44 -16.00
CA ARG A 265 21.37 12.88 -16.14
C ARG A 265 21.41 11.39 -15.80
N LEU A 266 20.77 10.97 -14.71
CA LEU A 266 20.78 9.58 -14.26
C LEU A 266 19.86 8.69 -15.11
N SER A 267 18.73 9.22 -15.60
CA SER A 267 17.79 8.49 -16.47
C SER A 267 18.35 8.23 -17.87
N ASP A 268 19.12 9.14 -18.47
CA ASP A 268 19.58 9.00 -19.86
C ASP A 268 20.56 7.83 -20.08
N GLY A 269 21.17 7.30 -19.01
CA GLY A 269 22.09 6.14 -19.06
C GLY A 269 23.41 6.39 -19.78
N SER A 270 23.58 7.57 -20.40
CA SER A 270 24.76 7.99 -21.16
C SER A 270 26.03 8.18 -20.31
N ASN A 271 25.91 8.24 -18.97
CA ASN A 271 27.04 8.37 -18.05
C ASN A 271 27.80 7.05 -17.80
N GLY A 272 27.37 5.95 -18.41
CA GLY A 272 28.03 4.64 -18.34
C GLY A 272 27.91 3.94 -16.98
N GLU A 273 28.71 2.90 -16.80
CA GLU A 273 28.79 2.10 -15.55
C GLU A 273 29.17 2.93 -14.31
N ARG A 274 29.84 4.08 -14.49
CA ARG A 274 30.39 4.91 -13.41
C ARG A 274 29.35 5.42 -12.41
N LEU A 275 28.18 5.87 -12.90
CA LEU A 275 27.11 6.36 -12.02
C LEU A 275 26.00 5.33 -11.81
N ALA A 276 26.17 4.09 -12.24
CA ALA A 276 25.13 3.07 -12.12
C ALA A 276 24.77 2.81 -10.65
N ALA A 277 25.77 2.67 -9.78
CA ALA A 277 25.56 2.47 -8.33
C ALA A 277 24.94 3.69 -7.65
N TYR A 278 25.31 4.91 -8.07
CA TYR A 278 24.68 6.13 -7.59
C TYR A 278 23.21 6.20 -8.03
N ALA A 279 22.93 6.00 -9.32
CA ALA A 279 21.58 6.01 -9.87
C ALA A 279 20.68 4.98 -9.16
N ALA A 280 21.19 3.79 -8.91
CA ALA A 280 20.46 2.71 -8.27
C ALA A 280 19.94 3.08 -6.86
N ARG A 281 20.74 3.86 -6.10
CA ARG A 281 20.42 4.29 -4.73
C ARG A 281 19.73 5.65 -4.65
N ALA A 282 20.00 6.56 -5.59
CA ALA A 282 19.69 7.99 -5.47
C ALA A 282 18.61 8.49 -6.43
N LEU A 283 18.41 7.86 -7.59
CA LEU A 283 17.49 8.35 -8.61
C LEU A 283 16.04 8.50 -8.10
N PRO A 284 15.48 7.54 -7.33
CA PRO A 284 14.15 7.70 -6.74
C PRO A 284 14.03 8.93 -5.82
N ALA A 285 15.05 9.19 -5.01
CA ALA A 285 15.08 10.33 -4.09
C ALA A 285 15.18 11.66 -4.84
N HIS A 286 16.02 11.73 -5.88
CA HIS A 286 16.10 12.90 -6.76
C HIS A 286 14.74 13.16 -7.46
N ALA A 287 14.07 12.12 -7.94
CA ALA A 287 12.76 12.23 -8.58
C ALA A 287 11.66 12.67 -7.60
N ALA A 288 11.68 12.18 -6.35
CA ALA A 288 10.80 12.63 -5.29
C ALA A 288 11.01 14.12 -4.97
N ALA A 289 12.27 14.53 -4.77
CA ALA A 289 12.65 15.91 -4.49
C ALA A 289 12.30 16.88 -5.63
N ALA A 290 12.37 16.40 -6.88
CA ALA A 290 12.00 17.17 -8.07
C ALA A 290 10.48 17.23 -8.30
N GLY A 291 9.69 16.35 -7.69
CA GLY A 291 8.25 16.24 -7.96
C GLY A 291 7.91 15.50 -9.26
N CYS A 292 8.82 14.66 -9.76
CA CYS A 292 8.66 13.87 -11.00
C CYS A 292 8.76 12.36 -10.75
N PHE A 293 8.41 11.91 -9.54
CA PHE A 293 8.47 10.49 -9.16
C PHE A 293 7.57 9.60 -10.02
N GLU A 294 6.35 10.06 -10.35
CA GLU A 294 5.43 9.32 -11.22
C GLU A 294 5.99 9.17 -12.65
N GLU A 295 6.69 10.19 -13.17
CA GLU A 295 7.38 10.13 -14.46
C GLU A 295 8.50 9.08 -14.45
N LEU A 296 9.27 9.03 -13.35
CA LEU A 296 10.30 7.99 -13.14
C LEU A 296 9.68 6.59 -13.18
N LEU A 297 8.55 6.36 -12.50
CA LEU A 297 7.87 5.06 -12.52
C LEU A 297 7.33 4.69 -13.92
N GLY A 298 7.07 5.68 -14.77
CA GLY A 298 6.72 5.50 -16.18
C GLY A 298 7.89 5.02 -17.04
N ASP A 299 9.13 5.45 -16.74
CA ASP A 299 10.34 5.02 -17.45
C ASP A 299 10.86 3.67 -16.92
N VAL A 300 10.50 2.60 -17.63
CA VAL A 300 10.92 1.23 -17.30
C VAL A 300 12.44 1.07 -17.25
N ARG A 301 13.19 1.75 -18.14
CA ARG A 301 14.66 1.63 -18.16
C ARG A 301 15.28 2.27 -16.94
N ALA A 302 14.71 3.36 -16.43
CA ALA A 302 15.12 3.96 -15.17
C ALA A 302 14.72 3.08 -13.98
N VAL A 303 13.50 2.56 -13.93
CA VAL A 303 13.00 1.69 -12.85
C VAL A 303 13.86 0.45 -12.67
N VAL A 304 14.23 -0.24 -13.75
CA VAL A 304 15.05 -1.47 -13.71
C VAL A 304 16.41 -1.23 -13.04
N ARG A 305 16.96 -0.01 -13.18
CA ARG A 305 18.25 0.37 -12.57
C ARG A 305 18.14 0.75 -11.10
N CYS A 306 16.94 1.06 -10.61
CA CYS A 306 16.72 1.48 -9.23
C CYS A 306 16.64 0.27 -8.29
N GLU A 307 17.30 0.35 -7.14
CA GLU A 307 17.11 -0.63 -6.08
C GLU A 307 15.69 -0.58 -5.55
N ARG A 308 15.13 -1.75 -5.19
CA ARG A 308 13.79 -1.85 -4.62
C ARG A 308 13.59 -0.91 -3.43
N TYR A 309 14.50 -0.91 -2.45
CA TYR A 309 14.34 -0.09 -1.24
C TYR A 309 14.49 1.40 -1.52
N ALA A 310 15.32 1.80 -2.48
CA ALA A 310 15.40 3.20 -2.92
C ALA A 310 14.08 3.66 -3.54
N LEU A 311 13.40 2.81 -4.33
CA LEU A 311 12.06 3.11 -4.86
C LEU A 311 11.02 3.26 -3.74
N LEU A 312 11.04 2.39 -2.73
CA LEU A 312 10.10 2.47 -1.61
C LEU A 312 10.34 3.72 -0.74
N GLU A 313 11.60 4.03 -0.42
CA GLU A 313 11.95 5.24 0.33
C GLU A 313 11.58 6.52 -0.46
N GLY A 314 11.83 6.52 -1.78
CA GLY A 314 11.43 7.61 -2.67
C GLY A 314 9.92 7.78 -2.80
N LEU A 315 9.14 6.69 -2.79
CA LEU A 315 7.67 6.73 -2.79
C LEU A 315 7.14 7.49 -1.58
N ASP A 316 7.64 7.15 -0.38
CA ASP A 316 7.19 7.78 0.85
C ASP A 316 7.57 9.26 0.91
N ALA A 317 8.74 9.61 0.37
CA ALA A 317 9.19 10.99 0.26
C ALA A 317 8.38 11.82 -0.77
N ALA A 318 7.98 11.21 -1.88
CA ALA A 318 7.22 11.88 -2.94
C ALA A 318 5.76 12.15 -2.54
N PHE A 319 5.17 11.28 -1.72
CA PHE A 319 3.75 11.33 -1.36
C PHE A 319 3.52 11.29 0.15
N PRO A 320 4.02 12.27 0.94
CA PRO A 320 4.02 12.20 2.40
C PRO A 320 2.62 12.10 3.03
N HIS A 321 1.57 12.58 2.36
CA HIS A 321 0.21 12.62 2.89
C HIS A 321 -0.71 11.56 2.28
N SER A 322 -0.79 11.52 0.95
CA SER A 322 -1.64 10.58 0.22
C SER A 322 -1.10 10.32 -1.18
N ILE A 323 -1.41 9.13 -1.70
CA ILE A 323 -1.06 8.73 -3.06
C ILE A 323 -2.34 8.71 -3.90
N PRO A 324 -2.40 9.35 -5.08
CA PRO A 324 -3.59 9.30 -5.92
C PRO A 324 -3.88 7.88 -6.43
N ALA A 325 -5.11 7.40 -6.28
CA ALA A 325 -5.55 6.11 -6.81
C ALA A 325 -5.37 6.03 -8.34
N GLY A 326 -5.11 4.83 -8.86
CA GLY A 326 -4.92 4.58 -10.29
C GLY A 326 -3.56 5.02 -10.86
N THR A 327 -2.65 5.54 -10.04
CA THR A 327 -1.27 5.89 -10.44
C THR A 327 -0.31 4.70 -10.31
N ARG A 328 0.87 4.80 -10.94
CA ARG A 328 1.96 3.84 -10.75
C ARG A 328 2.53 3.91 -9.33
N ALA A 329 2.49 5.07 -8.70
CA ALA A 329 2.80 5.20 -7.27
C ALA A 329 1.84 4.39 -6.39
N ALA A 330 0.54 4.39 -6.69
CA ALA A 330 -0.43 3.55 -5.97
C ALA A 330 -0.19 2.05 -6.22
N GLU A 331 0.16 1.67 -7.46
CA GLU A 331 0.61 0.30 -7.77
C GLU A 331 1.81 -0.10 -6.92
N LEU A 332 2.86 0.73 -6.85
CA LEU A 332 4.06 0.45 -6.06
C LEU A 332 3.73 0.32 -4.56
N HIS A 333 2.83 1.16 -4.04
CA HIS A 333 2.32 1.07 -2.67
C HIS A 333 1.66 -0.28 -2.39
N TYR A 334 0.79 -0.77 -3.26
CA TYR A 334 0.17 -2.08 -3.08
C TYR A 334 1.17 -3.23 -3.19
N LEU A 335 2.13 -3.15 -4.10
CA LEU A 335 3.20 -4.14 -4.20
C LEU A 335 4.06 -4.20 -2.93
N ALA A 336 4.33 -3.05 -2.30
CA ALA A 336 5.04 -2.97 -1.02
C ALA A 336 4.24 -3.62 0.14
N LYS A 337 2.90 -3.61 0.05
CA LYS A 337 2.01 -4.27 1.01
C LYS A 337 1.94 -5.79 0.83
N LEU A 338 2.41 -6.39 -0.28
CA LEU A 338 2.32 -7.84 -0.46
C LEU A 338 3.20 -8.60 0.55
N PRO A 339 2.72 -9.69 1.19
CA PRO A 339 3.47 -10.47 2.17
C PRO A 339 4.44 -11.44 1.48
N VAL A 340 5.28 -10.93 0.59
CA VAL A 340 6.03 -11.74 -0.36
C VAL A 340 7.54 -11.67 -0.13
N SER A 341 8.17 -12.84 -0.21
CA SER A 341 9.62 -12.96 -0.23
C SER A 341 10.18 -12.71 -1.60
N LEU A 342 11.10 -11.77 -1.70
CA LEU A 342 11.91 -11.60 -2.90
C LEU A 342 13.33 -11.98 -2.54
N ALA A 343 13.86 -13.02 -3.19
CA ALA A 343 15.22 -13.46 -2.96
C ALA A 343 16.21 -12.55 -3.66
N SER A 344 15.79 -11.84 -4.71
CA SER A 344 16.67 -11.02 -5.53
C SER A 344 16.00 -9.80 -6.16
N GLN A 345 16.82 -8.85 -6.64
CA GLN A 345 16.34 -7.72 -7.44
C GLN A 345 15.62 -8.22 -8.71
N ALA A 346 16.05 -9.34 -9.28
CA ALA A 346 15.39 -9.93 -10.44
C ALA A 346 13.98 -10.46 -10.10
N ASP A 347 13.77 -10.99 -8.89
CA ASP A 347 12.41 -11.37 -8.43
C ASP A 347 11.49 -10.15 -8.27
N TRP A 348 12.05 -9.02 -7.84
CA TRP A 348 11.32 -7.75 -7.80
C TRP A 348 10.89 -7.31 -9.20
N LEU A 349 11.76 -7.42 -10.20
CA LEU A 349 11.41 -7.10 -11.58
C LEU A 349 10.39 -8.09 -12.16
N SER A 350 10.46 -9.37 -11.81
CA SER A 350 9.41 -10.35 -12.15
C SER A 350 8.05 -10.01 -11.52
N LEU A 351 8.04 -9.49 -10.30
CA LEU A 351 6.81 -9.03 -9.64
C LEU A 351 6.23 -7.78 -10.32
N LEU A 352 7.07 -6.83 -10.74
CA LEU A 352 6.64 -5.68 -11.55
C LEU A 352 6.10 -6.13 -12.91
N HIS A 353 6.73 -7.11 -13.54
CA HIS A 353 6.24 -7.72 -14.77
C HIS A 353 4.87 -8.36 -14.58
N HIS A 354 4.70 -9.17 -13.52
CA HIS A 354 3.42 -9.75 -13.16
C HIS A 354 2.32 -8.70 -12.96
N SER A 355 2.66 -7.62 -12.27
CA SER A 355 1.79 -6.47 -12.01
C SER A 355 1.33 -5.78 -13.30
N ALA A 356 2.22 -5.64 -14.29
CA ALA A 356 1.91 -5.10 -15.62
C ALA A 356 0.96 -6.03 -16.40
N VAL A 357 1.24 -7.34 -16.42
CA VAL A 357 0.38 -8.34 -17.09
C VAL A 357 -1.01 -8.39 -16.45
N CYS A 358 -1.10 -8.37 -15.12
CA CYS A 358 -2.39 -8.34 -14.40
C CYS A 358 -3.21 -7.10 -14.74
N ARG A 359 -2.60 -5.98 -15.12
CA ARG A 359 -3.28 -4.75 -15.56
C ARG A 359 -3.55 -4.70 -17.06
N GLY A 360 -3.04 -5.65 -17.84
CA GLY A 360 -3.12 -5.65 -19.30
C GLY A 360 -2.15 -4.68 -19.98
N ASP A 361 -1.12 -4.20 -19.28
CA ASP A 361 -0.08 -3.30 -19.82
C ASP A 361 1.03 -4.14 -20.49
N ALA A 362 0.72 -4.68 -21.68
CA ALA A 362 1.63 -5.56 -22.43
C ALA A 362 2.91 -4.85 -22.87
N GLU A 363 2.83 -3.56 -23.21
CA GLU A 363 3.99 -2.74 -23.60
C GLU A 363 4.99 -2.62 -22.44
N ARG A 364 4.49 -2.36 -21.22
CA ARG A 364 5.36 -2.31 -20.05
C ARG A 364 5.97 -3.66 -19.69
N ALA A 365 5.20 -4.74 -19.82
CA ALA A 365 5.70 -6.09 -19.59
C ALA A 365 6.88 -6.42 -20.54
N GLU A 366 6.71 -6.17 -21.84
CA GLU A 366 7.76 -6.36 -22.85
C GLU A 366 8.99 -5.45 -22.61
N ALA A 367 8.75 -4.19 -22.23
CA ALA A 367 9.82 -3.26 -21.89
C ALA A 367 10.63 -3.72 -20.66
N LEU A 368 9.98 -4.32 -19.66
CA LEU A 368 10.63 -4.88 -18.48
C LEU A 368 11.52 -6.07 -18.85
N GLU A 369 11.02 -7.01 -19.65
CA GLU A 369 11.82 -8.15 -20.13
C GLU A 369 13.04 -7.67 -20.93
N THR A 370 12.85 -6.68 -21.81
CA THR A 370 13.93 -6.13 -22.64
C THR A 370 14.99 -5.40 -21.80
N ALA A 371 14.57 -4.61 -20.81
CA ALA A 371 15.48 -3.80 -20.01
C ALA A 371 16.17 -4.59 -18.89
N ALA A 372 15.48 -5.55 -18.27
CA ALA A 372 16.02 -6.36 -17.18
C ALA A 372 16.86 -7.56 -17.65
N GLY A 373 16.65 -8.02 -18.89
CA GLY A 373 17.21 -9.27 -19.36
C GLY A 373 16.44 -10.49 -18.83
N ALA A 374 17.14 -11.60 -18.60
CA ALA A 374 16.50 -12.85 -18.19
C ALA A 374 15.93 -12.77 -16.77
N LEU A 375 14.60 -12.78 -16.66
CA LEU A 375 13.88 -12.80 -15.39
C LEU A 375 13.80 -14.24 -14.81
N PRO A 376 13.83 -14.40 -13.47
CA PRO A 376 13.73 -15.71 -12.81
C PRO A 376 12.38 -16.37 -13.08
N TRP A 377 11.35 -15.58 -13.38
CA TRP A 377 10.05 -16.04 -13.86
C TRP A 377 9.31 -14.90 -14.58
N THR A 378 8.45 -15.24 -15.52
CA THR A 378 7.61 -14.28 -16.25
C THR A 378 6.15 -14.72 -16.22
N THR A 379 5.23 -13.76 -16.21
CA THR A 379 3.79 -14.05 -16.25
C THR A 379 3.34 -14.15 -17.69
N VAL A 380 2.74 -15.28 -18.07
CA VAL A 380 2.30 -15.54 -19.46
C VAL A 380 0.90 -14.96 -19.69
N TRP A 381 0.01 -15.15 -18.73
CA TRP A 381 -1.34 -14.60 -18.71
C TRP A 381 -1.83 -14.47 -17.27
N ALA A 382 -2.80 -13.58 -17.03
CA ALA A 382 -3.40 -13.39 -15.72
C ALA A 382 -4.90 -13.08 -15.81
N ASN A 383 -5.70 -13.89 -15.12
CA ASN A 383 -7.10 -13.62 -14.76
C ASN A 383 -7.17 -13.34 -13.26
N ALA A 384 -6.35 -12.38 -12.81
CA ALA A 384 -6.27 -11.95 -11.42
C ALA A 384 -6.53 -10.45 -11.33
N ARG A 385 -7.25 -10.01 -10.29
CA ARG A 385 -7.51 -8.59 -10.04
C ARG A 385 -6.25 -7.95 -9.44
N PRO A 386 -5.62 -6.99 -10.12
CA PRO A 386 -4.56 -6.22 -9.49
C PRO A 386 -5.16 -5.28 -8.42
N ALA A 387 -4.46 -5.15 -7.28
CA ALA A 387 -4.83 -4.20 -6.24
C ALA A 387 -4.93 -2.77 -6.78
N GLY A 388 -5.89 -2.00 -6.25
CA GLY A 388 -6.22 -0.64 -6.65
C GLY A 388 -7.10 -0.55 -7.91
N THR A 389 -7.67 -1.65 -8.40
CA THR A 389 -8.48 -1.66 -9.63
C THR A 389 -9.89 -2.22 -9.42
N LEU A 390 -10.82 -1.76 -10.25
CA LEU A 390 -12.15 -2.35 -10.37
C LEU A 390 -12.14 -3.35 -11.53
N LEU A 391 -12.97 -4.38 -11.42
CA LEU A 391 -13.14 -5.42 -12.43
C LEU A 391 -14.05 -4.95 -13.56
N GLU A 392 -13.53 -4.09 -14.42
CA GLU A 392 -14.26 -3.71 -15.62
C GLU A 392 -13.93 -4.72 -16.74
N ASN A 393 -14.96 -5.37 -17.28
CA ASN A 393 -14.88 -6.25 -18.46
C ASN A 393 -14.03 -7.52 -18.29
N ARG A 394 -13.97 -8.10 -17.08
CA ARG A 394 -13.32 -9.39 -16.82
C ARG A 394 -14.35 -10.46 -16.47
N VAL A 395 -14.00 -11.71 -16.78
CA VAL A 395 -14.73 -12.85 -16.23
C VAL A 395 -14.49 -12.83 -14.72
N TRP A 396 -15.58 -12.69 -13.97
CA TRP A 396 -15.53 -12.86 -12.53
C TRP A 396 -15.27 -14.33 -12.22
N THR A 397 -14.21 -14.61 -11.49
CA THR A 397 -13.82 -15.98 -11.12
C THR A 397 -13.95 -16.26 -9.63
N GLY A 398 -14.32 -15.26 -8.82
CA GLY A 398 -14.17 -15.35 -7.35
C GLY A 398 -12.71 -15.58 -6.92
N GLY A 399 -12.52 -15.87 -5.63
CA GLY A 399 -11.30 -16.49 -5.14
C GLY A 399 -11.19 -17.94 -5.65
N ILE A 400 -9.98 -18.43 -5.89
CA ILE A 400 -9.74 -19.78 -6.39
C ILE A 400 -9.19 -20.65 -5.27
N ASP A 401 -9.92 -21.72 -4.95
CA ASP A 401 -9.56 -22.66 -3.88
C ASP A 401 -8.79 -23.87 -4.38
N GLN A 402 -9.12 -24.37 -5.57
CA GLN A 402 -8.52 -25.57 -6.13
C GLN A 402 -8.29 -25.48 -7.64
N LEU A 403 -7.22 -26.12 -8.10
CA LEU A 403 -6.85 -26.25 -9.50
C LEU A 403 -6.69 -27.73 -9.88
N ARG A 404 -7.23 -28.12 -11.02
CA ARG A 404 -7.01 -29.45 -11.63
C ARG A 404 -6.68 -29.31 -13.11
N THR A 405 -5.97 -30.27 -13.69
CA THR A 405 -5.67 -30.30 -15.13
C THR A 405 -6.53 -31.37 -15.81
N THR A 406 -6.86 -31.17 -17.07
CA THR A 406 -7.35 -32.25 -17.92
C THR A 406 -6.24 -33.28 -18.20
N PRO A 407 -6.58 -34.56 -18.48
CA PRO A 407 -5.59 -35.62 -18.73
C PRO A 407 -4.65 -35.34 -19.91
N ASP A 408 -5.10 -34.57 -20.89
CA ASP A 408 -4.32 -34.15 -22.06
C ASP A 408 -3.40 -32.95 -21.79
N GLY A 409 -3.49 -32.32 -20.60
CA GLY A 409 -2.68 -31.19 -20.20
C GLY A 409 -2.96 -29.90 -20.98
N THR A 410 -4.09 -29.80 -21.69
CA THR A 410 -4.43 -28.63 -22.50
C THR A 410 -5.28 -27.60 -21.75
N GLN A 411 -6.00 -28.04 -20.71
CA GLN A 411 -6.89 -27.20 -19.94
C GLN A 411 -6.61 -27.28 -18.44
N VAL A 412 -6.87 -26.17 -17.77
CA VAL A 412 -6.91 -26.05 -16.31
C VAL A 412 -8.36 -25.85 -15.92
N ILE A 413 -8.79 -26.51 -14.86
CA ILE A 413 -10.11 -26.32 -14.28
C ILE A 413 -9.91 -25.73 -12.90
N SER A 414 -10.57 -24.62 -12.63
CA SER A 414 -10.54 -23.94 -11.35
C SER A 414 -11.86 -24.13 -10.61
N THR A 415 -11.79 -24.40 -9.32
CA THR A 415 -12.95 -24.33 -8.41
C THR A 415 -12.81 -23.08 -7.56
N ASN A 416 -13.83 -22.23 -7.56
CA ASN A 416 -13.86 -21.02 -6.75
C ASN A 416 -14.47 -21.28 -5.36
N ASP A 417 -14.46 -20.26 -4.50
CA ASP A 417 -14.96 -20.34 -3.11
C ASP A 417 -16.45 -20.72 -3.02
N ASP A 418 -17.24 -20.42 -4.05
CA ASP A 418 -18.67 -20.77 -4.13
C ASP A 418 -18.94 -22.15 -4.76
N GLY A 419 -17.88 -22.87 -5.16
CA GLY A 419 -17.94 -24.20 -5.76
C GLY A 419 -18.20 -24.22 -7.27
N THR A 420 -18.35 -23.06 -7.92
CA THR A 420 -18.39 -22.95 -9.39
C THR A 420 -17.06 -23.38 -10.01
N GLU A 421 -17.17 -24.27 -11.00
CA GLU A 421 -16.03 -24.70 -11.81
C GLU A 421 -15.99 -23.97 -13.16
N LEU A 422 -14.79 -23.52 -13.53
CA LEU A 422 -14.51 -22.93 -14.85
C LEU A 422 -13.33 -23.64 -15.51
N SER A 423 -13.43 -23.90 -16.82
CA SER A 423 -12.36 -24.47 -17.63
C SER A 423 -11.63 -23.38 -18.42
N TRP A 424 -10.30 -23.49 -18.46
CA TRP A 424 -9.38 -22.52 -19.01
C TRP A 424 -8.39 -23.19 -19.96
N GLU A 425 -8.13 -22.58 -21.11
CA GLU A 425 -7.03 -23.00 -21.97
C GLU A 425 -5.69 -22.67 -21.28
N ALA A 426 -4.89 -23.69 -20.97
CA ALA A 426 -3.72 -23.56 -20.09
C ALA A 426 -2.66 -22.58 -20.62
N ARG A 427 -2.51 -22.47 -21.95
CA ARG A 427 -1.50 -21.59 -22.58
C ARG A 427 -1.92 -20.12 -22.68
N THR A 428 -3.22 -19.83 -22.67
CA THR A 428 -3.73 -18.48 -22.97
C THR A 428 -4.54 -17.87 -21.84
N GLY A 429 -5.03 -18.71 -20.90
CA GLY A 429 -5.93 -18.29 -19.84
C GLY A 429 -7.32 -17.92 -20.34
N ARG A 430 -7.72 -18.33 -21.55
CA ARG A 430 -9.08 -18.07 -22.06
C ARG A 430 -10.08 -19.08 -21.49
N VAL A 431 -11.27 -18.61 -21.13
CA VAL A 431 -12.37 -19.48 -20.71
C VAL A 431 -12.82 -20.34 -21.89
N CYS A 432 -12.84 -21.65 -21.68
CA CYS A 432 -13.42 -22.60 -22.62
C CYS A 432 -14.95 -22.57 -22.49
N SER A 433 -15.66 -22.14 -23.53
CA SER A 433 -17.13 -22.14 -23.51
C SER A 433 -17.68 -23.57 -23.55
N GLY A 434 -18.15 -24.10 -22.42
CA GLY A 434 -18.89 -25.37 -22.37
C GLY A 434 -18.93 -26.04 -20.99
N ARG A 435 -20.15 -26.31 -20.51
CA ARG A 435 -20.44 -27.25 -19.42
C ARG A 435 -19.89 -28.64 -19.81
N GLU A 436 -19.17 -29.28 -18.89
CA GLU A 436 -18.35 -30.48 -19.12
C GLU A 436 -18.98 -31.56 -20.03
N PRO A 437 -18.17 -32.27 -20.85
CA PRO A 437 -18.46 -33.67 -21.11
C PRO A 437 -18.24 -34.46 -19.83
N LYS A 438 -19.28 -35.17 -19.37
CA LYS A 438 -19.21 -36.24 -18.36
C LYS A 438 -17.97 -37.10 -18.61
N ALA A 439 -17.22 -37.40 -17.55
CA ALA A 439 -16.09 -38.32 -17.59
C ALA A 439 -16.44 -39.60 -18.40
N PRO A 440 -15.72 -39.89 -19.49
CA PRO A 440 -15.74 -41.22 -20.08
C PRO A 440 -14.91 -42.15 -19.19
N GLU A 441 -15.51 -43.25 -18.76
CA GLU A 441 -14.77 -44.44 -18.36
C GLU A 441 -13.91 -44.91 -19.54
N ASP A 442 -12.62 -45.11 -19.29
CA ASP A 442 -11.68 -45.92 -20.06
C ASP A 442 -11.58 -45.68 -21.58
N GLU A 443 -10.80 -44.67 -22.01
CA GLU A 443 -9.97 -44.79 -23.22
C GLU A 443 -8.59 -44.15 -22.99
N ALA A 444 -7.60 -45.00 -22.72
CA ALA A 444 -6.18 -44.65 -22.69
C ALA A 444 -5.68 -44.37 -24.11
N GLY A 445 -5.68 -43.09 -24.48
CA GLY A 445 -4.97 -42.57 -25.66
C GLY A 445 -3.58 -42.06 -25.28
N ASP A 446 -2.55 -42.70 -25.83
CA ASP A 446 -1.13 -42.34 -25.72
C ASP A 446 -0.87 -40.89 -26.16
N ALA A 447 -0.50 -40.04 -25.20
CA ALA A 447 0.60 -39.07 -25.20
C ALA A 447 0.34 -37.95 -24.18
N ALA A 448 0.26 -38.28 -22.89
CA ALA A 448 0.36 -37.28 -21.84
C ALA A 448 1.79 -36.71 -21.85
N SER A 449 1.94 -35.42 -22.19
CA SER A 449 3.19 -34.74 -21.93
C SER A 449 3.29 -34.53 -20.42
N SER A 450 4.10 -35.33 -19.74
CA SER A 450 4.41 -35.09 -18.32
C SER A 450 4.85 -33.64 -18.11
N PRO A 451 4.36 -32.97 -17.05
CA PRO A 451 4.73 -31.58 -16.79
C PRO A 451 6.24 -31.49 -16.53
N LEU A 452 6.86 -30.40 -17.01
CA LEU A 452 8.28 -30.12 -16.81
C LEU A 452 8.61 -29.85 -15.34
N TRP A 453 7.63 -29.34 -14.59
CA TRP A 453 7.76 -28.99 -13.18
C TRP A 453 6.82 -29.82 -12.31
N ARG A 454 7.21 -30.03 -11.06
CA ARG A 454 6.31 -30.31 -9.94
C ARG A 454 6.13 -29.02 -9.18
N ALA A 455 4.91 -28.71 -8.76
CA ALA A 455 4.59 -27.51 -7.99
C ALA A 455 3.95 -27.91 -6.66
N GLU A 456 4.47 -27.38 -5.57
CA GLU A 456 3.93 -27.55 -4.22
C GLU A 456 3.72 -26.18 -3.58
N ARG A 457 2.50 -25.90 -3.12
CA ARG A 457 2.20 -24.64 -2.44
C ARG A 457 2.80 -24.63 -1.04
N ALA A 458 3.28 -23.45 -0.64
CA ALA A 458 3.63 -23.13 0.74
C ALA A 458 3.07 -21.75 1.09
N TRP A 459 3.24 -21.32 2.34
CA TRP A 459 2.80 -20.00 2.77
C TRP A 459 3.47 -18.88 1.94
N ASN A 460 2.65 -18.13 1.19
CA ASN A 460 3.04 -17.02 0.29
C ASN A 460 4.05 -17.35 -0.82
N ARG A 461 4.24 -18.64 -1.15
CA ARG A 461 5.25 -19.12 -2.09
C ARG A 461 4.81 -20.41 -2.76
N VAL A 462 5.37 -20.69 -3.94
CA VAL A 462 5.24 -22.01 -4.59
C VAL A 462 6.62 -22.59 -4.80
N HIS A 463 6.85 -23.78 -4.26
CA HIS A 463 8.05 -24.57 -4.50
C HIS A 463 7.89 -25.29 -5.83
N ILE A 464 8.87 -25.16 -6.72
CA ILE A 464 8.88 -25.88 -7.98
C ILE A 464 10.16 -26.69 -8.13
N GLU A 465 10.03 -27.90 -8.65
CA GLU A 465 11.14 -28.83 -8.89
C GLU A 465 11.05 -29.35 -10.32
N ARG A 466 12.18 -29.41 -11.04
CA ARG A 466 12.18 -29.94 -12.40
C ARG A 466 11.94 -31.45 -12.35
N ALA A 467 11.00 -31.94 -13.17
CA ALA A 467 10.54 -33.33 -13.10
C ALA A 467 11.63 -34.34 -13.51
N ASP A 468 12.56 -33.93 -14.37
CA ASP A 468 13.69 -34.73 -14.86
C ASP A 468 15.00 -34.50 -14.07
N ASP A 469 15.08 -33.44 -13.25
CA ASP A 469 16.23 -33.11 -12.41
C ASP A 469 15.78 -32.40 -11.11
N PRO A 470 15.50 -33.16 -10.04
CA PRO A 470 15.02 -32.61 -8.77
C PRO A 470 15.99 -31.63 -8.08
N ASP A 471 17.28 -31.66 -8.42
CA ASP A 471 18.27 -30.72 -7.88
C ASP A 471 18.03 -29.30 -8.43
N VAL A 472 17.26 -29.17 -9.50
CA VAL A 472 16.79 -27.89 -10.05
C VAL A 472 15.47 -27.50 -9.38
N ALA A 473 15.58 -27.05 -8.13
CA ALA A 473 14.45 -26.49 -7.36
C ALA A 473 14.46 -24.95 -7.36
N ARG A 474 13.28 -24.34 -7.31
CA ARG A 474 13.08 -22.88 -7.19
C ARG A 474 11.92 -22.57 -6.26
N ILE A 475 11.91 -21.33 -5.77
CA ILE A 475 10.84 -20.78 -4.96
C ILE A 475 10.26 -19.60 -5.72
N LEU A 476 9.00 -19.70 -6.10
CA LEU A 476 8.27 -18.63 -6.73
C LEU A 476 7.56 -17.77 -5.68
N PRO A 477 7.72 -16.44 -5.72
CA PRO A 477 6.88 -15.50 -5.00
C PRO A 477 5.40 -15.68 -5.39
N ALA A 478 4.54 -16.04 -4.46
CA ALA A 478 3.12 -16.31 -4.73
C ALA A 478 2.26 -15.93 -3.52
N PRO A 479 2.08 -14.62 -3.25
CA PRO A 479 1.40 -14.16 -2.05
C PRO A 479 -0.01 -14.72 -2.01
N ARG A 480 -0.32 -15.42 -0.91
CA ARG A 480 -1.64 -15.97 -0.58
C ARG A 480 -2.20 -16.93 -1.63
N ALA A 481 -1.32 -17.62 -2.37
CA ALA A 481 -1.71 -18.73 -3.22
C ALA A 481 -2.44 -19.81 -2.40
N ARG A 482 -3.64 -20.17 -2.83
CA ARG A 482 -4.42 -21.27 -2.24
C ARG A 482 -4.13 -22.58 -2.92
N ASP A 483 -3.79 -22.56 -4.22
CA ASP A 483 -3.36 -23.73 -4.95
C ASP A 483 -2.37 -23.40 -6.08
N ALA A 484 -1.59 -24.38 -6.52
CA ALA A 484 -0.67 -24.26 -7.63
C ALA A 484 -0.50 -25.60 -8.37
N LEU A 485 -0.49 -25.53 -9.71
CA LEU A 485 -0.46 -26.69 -10.59
C LEU A 485 0.52 -26.50 -11.75
N ALA A 486 1.34 -27.50 -12.03
CA ALA A 486 2.20 -27.50 -13.21
C ALA A 486 1.49 -28.11 -14.43
N VAL A 487 1.51 -27.41 -15.56
CA VAL A 487 0.90 -27.84 -16.83
C VAL A 487 1.88 -27.56 -17.98
N GLY A 488 2.47 -28.62 -18.55
CA GLY A 488 3.55 -28.47 -19.52
C GLY A 488 4.76 -27.74 -18.93
N ASP A 489 5.16 -26.61 -19.51
CA ASP A 489 6.22 -25.73 -19.01
C ASP A 489 5.73 -24.57 -18.13
N LEU A 490 4.42 -24.51 -17.86
CA LEU A 490 3.77 -23.46 -17.07
C LEU A 490 3.51 -23.93 -15.64
N ILE A 491 3.50 -22.96 -14.73
CA ILE A 491 2.96 -23.11 -13.37
C ILE A 491 1.76 -22.18 -13.25
N VAL A 492 0.59 -22.75 -12.98
CA VAL A 492 -0.67 -22.02 -12.80
C VAL A 492 -0.92 -21.89 -11.32
N ILE A 493 -1.19 -20.66 -10.86
CA ILE A 493 -1.36 -20.32 -9.45
C ILE A 493 -2.75 -19.73 -9.29
N GLY A 494 -3.48 -20.22 -8.28
CA GLY A 494 -4.82 -19.76 -7.92
C GLY A 494 -4.85 -19.24 -6.48
N GLY A 495 -5.64 -18.20 -6.24
CA GLY A 495 -5.85 -17.66 -4.91
C GLY A 495 -6.98 -16.62 -4.86
N PRO A 496 -7.03 -15.82 -3.78
CA PRO A 496 -8.12 -14.88 -3.51
C PRO A 496 -8.33 -13.83 -4.61
N VAL A 497 -7.25 -13.45 -5.30
CA VAL A 497 -7.28 -12.43 -6.35
C VAL A 497 -7.66 -13.00 -7.72
N GLY A 498 -7.81 -14.32 -7.87
CA GLY A 498 -8.04 -15.02 -9.14
C GLY A 498 -6.91 -16.00 -9.47
N LEU A 499 -6.64 -16.20 -10.77
CA LEU A 499 -5.62 -17.15 -11.24
C LEU A 499 -4.72 -16.58 -12.34
N TYR A 500 -3.49 -17.06 -12.41
CA TYR A 500 -2.51 -16.65 -13.42
C TYR A 500 -1.50 -17.76 -13.72
N ALA A 501 -0.86 -17.70 -14.88
CA ALA A 501 0.22 -18.63 -15.24
C ALA A 501 1.56 -17.92 -15.35
N VAL A 502 2.59 -18.58 -14.84
CA VAL A 502 3.98 -18.15 -14.95
C VAL A 502 4.83 -19.20 -15.63
N LYS A 503 5.91 -18.74 -16.24
CA LYS A 503 7.00 -19.58 -16.72
C LYS A 503 8.22 -19.35 -15.85
N ALA A 504 8.80 -20.43 -15.33
CA ALA A 504 10.06 -20.36 -14.61
C ALA A 504 11.24 -20.16 -15.58
N GLY A 505 12.10 -19.20 -15.28
CA GLY A 505 13.35 -18.95 -16.00
C GLY A 505 14.41 -20.01 -15.69
N THR A 506 15.41 -20.14 -16.56
CA THR A 506 16.51 -21.11 -16.40
C THR A 506 17.65 -20.61 -15.51
N GLN A 507 17.72 -19.31 -15.23
CA GLN A 507 18.77 -18.71 -14.38
C GLN A 507 18.24 -18.36 -12.98
N ALA A 508 19.07 -18.55 -11.96
CA ALA A 508 18.78 -18.05 -10.61
C ALA A 508 19.12 -16.56 -10.54
N GLY A 509 18.33 -15.77 -9.80
CA GLY A 509 18.62 -14.36 -9.55
C GLY A 509 19.99 -14.20 -8.89
N SER A 510 20.82 -13.29 -9.41
CA SER A 510 22.24 -13.16 -9.02
C SER A 510 22.46 -12.29 -7.78
N THR A 511 21.60 -11.31 -7.52
CA THR A 511 21.77 -10.33 -6.43
C THR A 511 20.78 -10.59 -5.32
N GLN A 512 21.24 -11.04 -4.16
CA GLN A 512 20.36 -11.32 -3.02
C GLN A 512 19.77 -10.03 -2.42
N LEU A 513 18.45 -9.99 -2.22
CA LEU A 513 17.82 -8.92 -1.45
C LEU A 513 17.89 -9.24 0.04
N ARG A 514 18.11 -8.20 0.84
CA ARG A 514 18.04 -8.30 2.30
C ARG A 514 16.60 -8.52 2.73
N THR A 515 16.37 -9.56 3.52
CA THR A 515 15.07 -9.85 4.12
C THR A 515 14.85 -8.97 5.35
N LEU A 516 13.90 -8.05 5.24
CA LEU A 516 13.56 -7.10 6.29
C LEU A 516 12.06 -7.19 6.61
N PRO A 517 11.66 -6.94 7.87
CA PRO A 517 10.24 -6.89 8.22
C PRO A 517 9.53 -5.77 7.47
N ARG A 518 8.24 -5.97 7.22
CA ARG A 518 7.42 -5.03 6.46
C ARG A 518 6.83 -3.99 7.39
N ILE A 519 7.42 -2.80 7.41
CA ILE A 519 6.82 -1.68 8.15
C ILE A 519 5.73 -1.08 7.28
N LEU A 520 4.50 -1.57 7.49
CA LEU A 520 3.32 -1.09 6.78
C LEU A 520 3.17 0.40 7.00
N ARG A 521 3.12 1.12 5.89
CA ARG A 521 2.91 2.56 5.87
C ARG A 521 1.47 2.87 6.27
N SER A 522 1.27 3.90 7.10
CA SER A 522 -0.04 4.51 7.39
C SER A 522 -0.56 5.44 6.27
N GLY A 523 0.11 5.48 5.12
CA GLY A 523 -0.23 6.35 4.00
C GLY A 523 -1.56 5.99 3.34
N ARG A 524 -2.38 7.01 3.07
CA ARG A 524 -3.71 6.86 2.50
C ARG A 524 -3.68 6.93 0.98
N ILE A 525 -4.53 6.15 0.32
CA ILE A 525 -4.84 6.38 -1.09
C ILE A 525 -5.91 7.46 -1.18
N THR A 526 -5.71 8.45 -2.06
CA THR A 526 -6.75 9.44 -2.37
C THR A 526 -7.73 8.79 -3.36
N PRO A 527 -9.04 8.74 -3.04
CA PRO A 527 -10.05 8.22 -3.95
C PRO A 527 -9.97 8.82 -5.35
N ARG A 528 -10.30 8.03 -6.37
CA ARG A 528 -10.47 8.53 -7.73
C ARG A 528 -11.60 9.56 -7.78
N PRO A 529 -11.49 10.58 -8.66
CA PRO A 529 -12.62 11.45 -8.96
C PRO A 529 -13.84 10.61 -9.37
N PHE A 530 -15.04 11.04 -8.93
CA PHE A 530 -16.27 10.37 -9.30
C PHE A 530 -16.45 10.36 -10.82
N ASP A 531 -16.76 9.18 -11.35
CA ASP A 531 -17.04 9.01 -12.77
C ASP A 531 -18.53 9.16 -13.03
N GLU A 532 -18.89 10.25 -13.70
CA GLU A 532 -20.27 10.66 -13.98
C GLU A 532 -21.10 9.59 -14.71
N ARG A 533 -20.48 8.62 -15.40
CA ARG A 533 -21.23 7.51 -16.01
C ARG A 533 -21.97 6.66 -14.97
N HIS A 534 -21.54 6.67 -13.71
CA HIS A 534 -22.17 5.89 -12.64
C HIS A 534 -23.34 6.61 -11.97
N ARG A 535 -23.60 7.89 -12.28
CA ARG A 535 -24.72 8.64 -11.67
C ARG A 535 -26.08 8.12 -12.13
N HIS A 536 -26.17 7.69 -13.38
CA HIS A 536 -27.41 7.26 -14.02
C HIS A 536 -27.18 5.93 -14.74
N PRO A 537 -27.41 4.79 -14.07
CA PRO A 537 -27.14 3.49 -14.66
C PRO A 537 -28.08 3.23 -15.84
N SER A 538 -27.49 2.80 -16.95
CA SER A 538 -28.24 2.33 -18.12
C SER A 538 -28.70 0.88 -17.93
N ARG A 539 -29.75 0.47 -18.67
CA ARG A 539 -30.19 -0.93 -18.69
C ARG A 539 -29.07 -1.88 -19.09
N ALA A 540 -28.22 -1.49 -20.04
CA ALA A 540 -27.13 -2.31 -20.51
C ALA A 540 -26.09 -2.56 -19.41
N GLU A 541 -25.76 -1.54 -18.63
CA GLU A 541 -24.84 -1.65 -17.49
C GLU A 541 -25.43 -2.53 -16.39
N LEU A 542 -26.69 -2.31 -16.00
CA LEU A 542 -27.36 -3.14 -14.99
C LEU A 542 -27.47 -4.59 -15.45
N SER A 543 -27.83 -4.82 -16.72
CA SER A 543 -27.93 -6.17 -17.29
C SER A 543 -26.57 -6.86 -17.36
N SER A 544 -25.48 -6.10 -17.53
CA SER A 544 -24.12 -6.64 -17.49
C SER A 544 -23.69 -6.99 -16.07
N LEU A 545 -24.17 -6.27 -15.05
CA LEU A 545 -23.75 -6.45 -13.65
C LEU A 545 -24.56 -7.54 -12.95
N PHE A 546 -25.88 -7.50 -13.09
CA PHE A 546 -26.82 -8.41 -12.43
C PHE A 546 -27.30 -9.54 -13.33
N GLY A 547 -27.03 -9.47 -14.64
CA GLY A 547 -27.57 -10.37 -15.64
C GLY A 547 -28.89 -9.87 -16.21
N ALA A 548 -29.07 -10.01 -17.53
CA ALA A 548 -30.26 -9.52 -18.23
C ALA A 548 -31.58 -10.14 -17.75
N ALA A 549 -31.51 -11.34 -17.15
CA ALA A 549 -32.66 -12.03 -16.57
C ALA A 549 -33.12 -11.45 -15.22
N HIS A 550 -32.35 -10.55 -14.61
CA HIS A 550 -32.69 -9.90 -13.34
C HIS A 550 -33.05 -8.42 -13.51
N VAL A 551 -33.02 -7.88 -14.73
CA VAL A 551 -33.31 -6.46 -15.00
C VAL A 551 -34.53 -6.32 -15.88
N HIS A 552 -35.68 -6.10 -15.24
CA HIS A 552 -36.99 -6.07 -15.90
C HIS A 552 -37.57 -4.66 -15.99
N THR A 553 -38.19 -4.38 -17.13
CA THR A 553 -38.89 -3.12 -17.41
C THR A 553 -40.40 -3.32 -17.38
N LEU A 554 -41.12 -2.37 -16.80
CA LEU A 554 -42.57 -2.40 -16.69
C LEU A 554 -43.24 -1.60 -17.82
N GLY A 555 -44.27 -2.20 -18.43
CA GLY A 555 -45.18 -1.54 -19.35
C GLY A 555 -45.95 -0.41 -18.66
N LYS A 556 -46.42 0.57 -19.42
CA LYS A 556 -47.11 1.76 -18.87
C LYS A 556 -48.39 1.40 -18.12
N GLU A 557 -49.02 0.32 -18.54
CA GLU A 557 -50.23 -0.31 -17.99
C GLU A 557 -49.97 -1.10 -16.70
N GLN A 558 -48.74 -1.54 -16.46
CA GLN A 558 -48.33 -2.25 -15.24
C GLN A 558 -47.95 -1.27 -14.11
N LEU A 559 -47.73 0.00 -14.43
CA LEU A 559 -47.40 1.03 -13.43
C LEU A 559 -48.68 1.50 -12.71
N PRO A 560 -48.72 1.47 -11.36
CA PRO A 560 -49.85 1.96 -10.58
C PRO A 560 -50.18 3.43 -10.87
N ALA A 561 -51.47 3.77 -10.82
CA ALA A 561 -51.92 5.15 -11.05
C ALA A 561 -51.43 6.14 -9.96
N GLY A 562 -51.20 5.65 -8.74
CA GLY A 562 -50.68 6.43 -7.63
C GLY A 562 -49.17 6.70 -7.70
N LEU A 563 -48.44 6.03 -8.59
CA LEU A 563 -47.05 6.35 -8.90
C LEU A 563 -47.02 7.55 -9.86
N THR A 564 -47.04 8.77 -9.31
CA THR A 564 -47.10 10.02 -10.07
C THR A 564 -45.73 10.62 -10.38
N HIS A 565 -44.67 10.21 -9.68
CA HIS A 565 -43.31 10.69 -9.93
C HIS A 565 -42.80 10.27 -11.33
N LEU A 566 -42.67 11.24 -12.24
CA LEU A 566 -42.42 10.98 -13.66
C LEU A 566 -41.10 10.25 -13.92
N ASP A 567 -40.02 10.68 -13.28
CA ASP A 567 -38.69 10.10 -13.50
C ASP A 567 -38.63 8.64 -13.03
N THR A 568 -39.37 8.31 -11.97
CA THR A 568 -39.49 6.92 -11.49
C THR A 568 -40.23 6.05 -12.50
N ARG A 569 -41.33 6.56 -13.08
CA ARG A 569 -42.07 5.84 -14.12
C ARG A 569 -41.20 5.63 -15.35
N GLU A 570 -40.44 6.64 -15.76
CA GLU A 570 -39.53 6.54 -16.89
C GLU A 570 -38.42 5.52 -16.62
N PHE A 571 -37.81 5.55 -15.43
CA PHE A 571 -36.78 4.60 -15.02
C PHE A 571 -37.28 3.16 -15.04
N LEU A 572 -38.46 2.87 -14.44
CA LEU A 572 -39.03 1.53 -14.43
C LEU A 572 -39.43 1.03 -15.83
N SER A 573 -39.83 1.92 -16.74
CA SER A 573 -40.20 1.53 -18.10
C SER A 573 -39.01 1.38 -19.05
N ASN A 574 -37.95 2.18 -18.90
CA ASN A 574 -36.83 2.20 -19.85
C ASN A 574 -35.60 1.45 -19.34
N THR A 575 -35.32 1.52 -18.04
CA THR A 575 -34.12 0.96 -17.42
C THR A 575 -34.41 -0.32 -16.64
N GLY A 576 -35.37 -0.26 -15.71
CA GLY A 576 -35.75 -1.35 -14.81
C GLY A 576 -34.97 -1.34 -13.48
N LEU A 577 -35.60 -1.90 -12.44
CA LEU A 577 -34.96 -2.17 -11.15
C LEU A 577 -34.36 -3.59 -11.19
N PRO A 578 -33.08 -3.80 -10.82
CA PRO A 578 -32.51 -5.13 -10.73
C PRO A 578 -33.13 -5.90 -9.56
N ALA A 579 -33.45 -7.17 -9.78
CA ALA A 579 -33.72 -8.15 -8.73
C ALA A 579 -32.39 -8.60 -8.13
N VAL A 580 -32.26 -8.43 -6.82
CA VAL A 580 -31.08 -8.72 -6.02
C VAL A 580 -31.53 -9.61 -4.88
N GLU A 581 -30.74 -10.63 -4.55
CA GLU A 581 -31.00 -11.58 -3.48
C GLU A 581 -29.78 -11.63 -2.56
N ASP A 582 -30.01 -11.59 -1.25
CA ASP A 582 -29.02 -11.79 -0.18
C ASP A 582 -27.72 -10.98 -0.34
N PHE A 583 -27.84 -9.70 -0.70
CA PHE A 583 -26.68 -8.83 -0.92
C PHE A 583 -26.51 -7.82 0.21
N TYR A 584 -25.68 -8.15 1.21
CA TYR A 584 -25.51 -7.33 2.41
C TYR A 584 -26.87 -6.99 3.04
N GLY A 585 -27.70 -8.03 3.20
CA GLY A 585 -29.07 -7.97 3.67
C GLY A 585 -30.09 -7.30 2.74
N LEU A 586 -29.74 -6.97 1.48
CA LEU A 586 -30.66 -6.40 0.49
C LEU A 586 -31.30 -7.49 -0.37
N ASP A 587 -32.63 -7.49 -0.41
CA ASP A 587 -33.43 -8.24 -1.38
C ASP A 587 -34.39 -7.29 -2.10
N THR A 588 -34.29 -7.20 -3.42
CA THR A 588 -35.23 -6.43 -4.23
C THR A 588 -36.19 -7.35 -4.97
N GLU A 589 -37.45 -6.95 -5.06
CA GLU A 589 -38.49 -7.73 -5.71
C GLU A 589 -38.19 -7.96 -7.20
N ASN A 590 -38.42 -9.19 -7.65
CA ASN A 590 -38.44 -9.51 -9.06
C ASN A 590 -39.75 -9.04 -9.70
N LEU A 591 -39.73 -7.82 -10.25
CA LEU A 591 -40.89 -7.18 -10.89
C LEU A 591 -41.42 -7.88 -12.16
N ASN A 592 -40.80 -8.98 -12.59
CA ASN A 592 -41.36 -9.86 -13.62
C ASN A 592 -42.39 -10.85 -13.04
N GLU A 593 -42.23 -11.21 -11.77
CA GLU A 593 -43.03 -12.21 -11.07
C GLU A 593 -43.98 -11.56 -10.05
N SER A 594 -43.64 -10.36 -9.55
CA SER A 594 -44.46 -9.58 -8.64
C SER A 594 -44.97 -8.26 -9.24
N GLU A 595 -46.16 -7.85 -8.83
CA GLU A 595 -46.71 -6.53 -9.13
C GLU A 595 -46.36 -5.54 -8.00
N LEU A 596 -46.17 -4.25 -8.35
CA LEU A 596 -45.95 -3.19 -7.37
C LEU A 596 -47.15 -3.06 -6.42
N THR A 597 -47.02 -3.64 -5.24
CA THR A 597 -48.09 -3.73 -4.25
C THR A 597 -48.07 -2.51 -3.34
N GLU A 598 -49.19 -1.80 -3.26
CA GLU A 598 -49.36 -0.68 -2.34
C GLU A 598 -49.46 -1.18 -0.88
N VAL A 599 -48.68 -0.59 0.01
CA VAL A 599 -48.63 -0.94 1.43
C VAL A 599 -48.71 0.31 2.30
N PRO A 600 -49.34 0.24 3.49
CA PRO A 600 -49.35 1.35 4.42
C PRO A 600 -47.98 1.50 5.10
N TRP A 601 -47.64 2.74 5.48
CA TRP A 601 -46.53 2.96 6.41
C TRP A 601 -46.92 2.56 7.82
N GLU A 602 -46.15 1.66 8.44
CA GLU A 602 -46.32 1.25 9.84
C GLU A 602 -45.14 1.72 10.71
N GLY A 603 -45.41 2.09 11.96
CA GLY A 603 -44.39 2.54 12.90
C GLY A 603 -44.33 4.06 13.09
N ALA A 604 -43.20 4.55 13.63
CA ALA A 604 -42.99 5.96 13.90
C ALA A 604 -43.02 6.79 12.60
N ARG A 605 -43.41 8.06 12.72
CA ARG A 605 -43.36 9.02 11.58
C ARG A 605 -42.53 10.27 11.86
N GLU A 606 -41.98 10.37 13.05
CA GLU A 606 -41.18 11.51 13.49
C GLU A 606 -39.69 11.23 13.20
N TYR A 607 -39.27 11.57 11.99
CA TYR A 607 -37.88 11.50 11.54
C TYR A 607 -37.41 12.86 11.03
N GLU A 608 -36.11 13.05 10.87
CA GLU A 608 -35.55 14.25 10.22
C GLU A 608 -36.04 14.34 8.76
N THR A 609 -35.97 13.24 8.02
CA THR A 609 -36.61 13.15 6.70
C THR A 609 -38.10 12.85 6.82
N SER A 610 -38.92 13.74 6.25
CA SER A 610 -40.37 13.50 6.15
C SER A 610 -40.68 12.33 5.22
N ILE A 611 -41.41 11.34 5.75
CA ILE A 611 -41.85 10.12 5.04
C ILE A 611 -42.84 10.43 3.91
N GLY A 612 -43.63 11.51 4.05
CA GLY A 612 -44.74 11.82 3.13
C GLY A 612 -46.03 11.05 3.44
N ASP A 613 -47.04 11.27 2.59
CA ASP A 613 -48.38 10.67 2.75
C ASP A 613 -48.59 9.40 1.89
N GLY A 614 -47.59 9.01 1.08
CA GLY A 614 -47.70 7.91 0.12
C GLY A 614 -48.47 8.29 -1.16
N PRO A 615 -48.94 7.30 -1.95
CA PRO A 615 -48.93 5.86 -1.67
C PRO A 615 -47.52 5.25 -1.68
N PHE A 616 -47.29 4.24 -0.85
CA PHE A 616 -46.01 3.51 -0.79
C PHE A 616 -46.14 2.16 -1.49
N TYR A 617 -45.16 1.82 -2.34
CA TYR A 617 -45.10 0.54 -3.04
C TYR A 617 -43.94 -0.30 -2.50
N ARG A 618 -44.17 -1.58 -2.21
CA ARG A 618 -43.10 -2.47 -1.75
C ARG A 618 -42.11 -2.74 -2.88
N LEU A 619 -40.82 -2.62 -2.55
CA LEU A 619 -39.70 -2.95 -3.44
C LEU A 619 -38.85 -4.13 -2.95
N GLY A 620 -39.06 -4.59 -1.71
CA GLY A 620 -38.33 -5.72 -1.15
C GLY A 620 -38.02 -5.55 0.33
N THR A 621 -36.86 -6.06 0.76
CA THR A 621 -36.36 -5.97 2.13
C THR A 621 -34.91 -5.48 2.15
N TRP A 622 -34.52 -4.77 3.20
CA TRP A 622 -33.13 -4.40 3.41
C TRP A 622 -32.77 -4.34 4.89
N ILE A 623 -31.77 -5.11 5.33
CA ILE A 623 -31.33 -5.21 6.73
C ILE A 623 -32.54 -5.53 7.62
N ASP A 624 -33.31 -6.56 7.24
CA ASP A 624 -34.58 -6.97 7.85
C ASP A 624 -35.69 -5.88 7.91
N GLY A 625 -35.48 -4.72 7.28
CA GLY A 625 -36.47 -3.67 7.09
C GLY A 625 -37.28 -3.88 5.80
N THR A 626 -38.47 -3.28 5.71
CA THR A 626 -39.23 -3.29 4.45
C THR A 626 -38.79 -2.11 3.57
N LEU A 627 -38.41 -2.39 2.33
CA LEU A 627 -38.00 -1.37 1.36
C LEU A 627 -39.22 -0.87 0.57
N LEU A 628 -39.43 0.43 0.58
CA LEU A 628 -40.62 1.10 0.05
C LEU A 628 -40.26 2.21 -0.94
N LEU A 629 -41.07 2.35 -1.98
CA LEU A 629 -41.04 3.45 -2.94
C LEU A 629 -42.21 4.42 -2.66
N ASP A 630 -41.92 5.69 -2.39
CA ASP A 630 -42.93 6.74 -2.37
C ASP A 630 -43.36 7.07 -3.81
N GLY A 631 -44.62 6.80 -4.12
CA GLY A 631 -45.21 7.04 -5.44
C GLY A 631 -45.24 8.50 -5.87
N ALA A 632 -45.33 9.44 -4.92
CA ALA A 632 -45.43 10.86 -5.18
C ALA A 632 -44.06 11.50 -5.45
N THR A 633 -43.04 11.12 -4.68
CA THR A 633 -41.72 11.76 -4.73
C THR A 633 -40.63 10.91 -5.37
N GLY A 634 -40.87 9.61 -5.58
CA GLY A 634 -39.86 8.69 -6.10
C GLY A 634 -38.75 8.32 -5.11
N ARG A 635 -38.90 8.69 -3.83
CA ARG A 635 -37.93 8.38 -2.77
C ARG A 635 -38.02 6.92 -2.39
N ILE A 636 -36.89 6.36 -1.99
CA ILE A 636 -36.78 5.02 -1.45
C ILE A 636 -36.59 5.12 0.06
N LEU A 637 -37.47 4.46 0.79
CA LEU A 637 -37.52 4.48 2.24
C LEU A 637 -37.38 3.06 2.78
N ARG A 638 -36.60 2.88 3.85
CA ARG A 638 -36.56 1.65 4.64
C ARG A 638 -37.42 1.83 5.88
N GLN A 639 -38.49 1.05 5.97
CA GLN A 639 -39.31 0.96 7.18
C GLN A 639 -38.73 -0.13 8.10
N THR A 640 -38.22 0.27 9.26
CA THR A 640 -37.67 -0.66 10.27
C THR A 640 -38.75 -1.60 10.81
N THR A 641 -38.47 -2.90 10.87
CA THR A 641 -39.36 -3.92 11.44
C THR A 641 -38.89 -4.32 12.85
N ALA A 642 -39.67 -5.14 13.55
CA ALA A 642 -39.29 -5.66 14.85
C ALA A 642 -38.08 -6.63 14.81
N GLU A 643 -37.78 -7.20 13.65
CA GLU A 643 -36.68 -8.15 13.46
C GLU A 643 -35.36 -7.44 13.13
N ALA A 644 -35.42 -6.16 12.77
CA ALA A 644 -34.26 -5.39 12.37
C ALA A 644 -33.26 -5.12 13.52
N PRO A 645 -31.95 -5.07 13.22
CA PRO A 645 -30.90 -4.79 14.21
C PRO A 645 -31.05 -3.43 14.91
N ASP A 646 -31.72 -2.48 14.26
CA ASP A 646 -31.98 -1.14 14.75
C ASP A 646 -33.44 -0.94 15.23
N SER A 647 -34.17 -2.02 15.52
CA SER A 647 -35.58 -1.96 15.95
C SER A 647 -35.81 -1.18 17.25
N ASP A 648 -34.80 -1.09 18.13
CA ASP A 648 -34.83 -0.35 19.38
C ASP A 648 -34.65 1.17 19.18
N GLN A 649 -33.86 1.56 18.18
CA GLN A 649 -33.62 2.94 17.80
C GLN A 649 -33.51 3.08 16.28
N PRO A 650 -34.64 3.12 15.55
CA PRO A 650 -34.65 3.24 14.09
C PRO A 650 -33.90 4.49 13.61
N GLY A 651 -33.05 4.32 12.58
CA GLY A 651 -32.42 5.45 11.89
C GLY A 651 -33.40 6.24 11.02
N ASP A 652 -32.91 7.31 10.36
CA ASP A 652 -33.67 8.00 9.31
C ASP A 652 -34.06 6.98 8.20
N PRO A 653 -35.32 6.96 7.74
CA PRO A 653 -35.80 5.97 6.78
C PRO A 653 -35.28 6.19 5.36
N LEU A 654 -34.71 7.35 5.02
CA LEU A 654 -34.26 7.64 3.66
C LEU A 654 -33.08 6.76 3.26
N VAL A 655 -33.27 5.98 2.20
CA VAL A 655 -32.21 5.18 1.58
C VAL A 655 -31.93 5.55 0.13
N GLY A 656 -32.76 6.40 -0.47
CA GLY A 656 -32.50 7.03 -1.76
C GLY A 656 -33.46 8.20 -2.01
N THR A 657 -32.95 9.33 -2.47
CA THR A 657 -33.76 10.49 -2.85
C THR A 657 -34.55 10.26 -4.14
N THR A 658 -34.05 9.37 -5.00
CA THR A 658 -34.70 8.90 -6.23
C THR A 658 -34.45 7.41 -6.45
N LEU A 659 -35.36 6.71 -7.14
CA LEU A 659 -35.17 5.30 -7.53
C LEU A 659 -33.90 5.09 -8.39
N SER A 660 -33.63 6.00 -9.33
CA SER A 660 -32.44 5.91 -10.18
C SER A 660 -31.15 6.07 -9.37
N GLY A 661 -31.11 7.03 -8.43
CA GLY A 661 -29.97 7.24 -7.53
C GLY A 661 -29.74 6.06 -6.60
N PHE A 662 -30.80 5.53 -5.98
CA PHE A 662 -30.71 4.31 -5.17
C PHE A 662 -30.15 3.13 -5.98
N THR A 663 -30.67 2.91 -7.19
CA THR A 663 -30.19 1.83 -8.06
C THR A 663 -28.73 2.04 -8.47
N ALA A 664 -28.32 3.28 -8.71
CA ALA A 664 -26.93 3.65 -9.00
C ALA A 664 -25.99 3.33 -7.82
N MET A 665 -26.42 3.69 -6.61
CA MET A 665 -25.70 3.38 -5.37
C MET A 665 -25.58 1.87 -5.15
N VAL A 666 -26.64 1.10 -5.36
CA VAL A 666 -26.61 -0.38 -5.26
C VAL A 666 -25.67 -0.99 -6.30
N ALA A 667 -25.70 -0.51 -7.55
CA ALA A 667 -24.78 -0.98 -8.59
C ALA A 667 -23.31 -0.67 -8.26
N LEU A 668 -23.02 0.51 -7.69
CA LEU A 668 -21.69 0.83 -7.18
C LEU A 668 -21.29 -0.08 -6.02
N HIS A 669 -22.16 -0.22 -5.02
CA HIS A 669 -21.93 -1.08 -3.86
C HIS A 669 -21.56 -2.49 -4.31
N TRP A 670 -22.37 -3.09 -5.19
CA TRP A 670 -22.12 -4.40 -5.79
C TRP A 670 -20.72 -4.51 -6.40
N ARG A 671 -20.38 -3.59 -7.31
CA ARG A 671 -19.09 -3.63 -8.01
C ARG A 671 -17.88 -3.48 -7.08
N TYR A 672 -18.00 -2.63 -6.06
CA TYR A 672 -16.93 -2.44 -5.09
C TYR A 672 -16.82 -3.62 -4.12
N MET A 673 -17.95 -4.22 -3.71
CA MET A 673 -17.90 -5.39 -2.82
C MET A 673 -17.36 -6.62 -3.53
N LEU A 674 -17.59 -6.77 -4.84
CA LEU A 674 -16.87 -7.76 -5.64
C LEU A 674 -15.35 -7.51 -5.63
N ALA A 675 -14.91 -6.26 -5.83
CA ALA A 675 -13.47 -5.97 -5.74
C ALA A 675 -12.92 -6.17 -4.32
N TYR A 676 -13.72 -5.90 -3.29
CA TYR A 676 -13.40 -6.04 -1.88
C TYR A 676 -13.16 -7.49 -1.49
N THR A 677 -14.01 -8.44 -1.91
CA THR A 677 -13.83 -9.86 -1.60
C THR A 677 -12.56 -10.43 -2.24
N GLN A 678 -12.14 -9.90 -3.40
CA GLN A 678 -10.86 -10.21 -4.05
C GLN A 678 -9.69 -9.30 -3.61
N SER A 679 -9.90 -8.44 -2.61
CA SER A 679 -8.84 -7.58 -2.08
C SER A 679 -7.91 -8.34 -1.14
N ASP A 680 -8.51 -9.26 -0.38
CA ASP A 680 -7.84 -10.01 0.65
C ASP A 680 -7.04 -9.09 1.60
N GLY A 681 -7.60 -7.93 1.95
CA GLY A 681 -6.98 -6.94 2.84
C GLY A 681 -5.89 -6.05 2.21
N THR A 682 -5.54 -6.20 0.93
CA THR A 682 -4.44 -5.40 0.32
C THR A 682 -4.85 -3.95 0.03
N ASP A 683 -6.06 -3.77 -0.49
CA ASP A 683 -6.66 -2.48 -0.90
C ASP A 683 -8.10 -2.30 -0.38
N SER A 684 -8.52 -3.11 0.58
CA SER A 684 -9.92 -3.20 1.07
C SER A 684 -10.41 -1.88 1.65
N GLU A 685 -9.59 -1.26 2.51
CA GLU A 685 -9.89 0.04 3.11
C GLU A 685 -9.98 1.16 2.07
N ASP A 686 -9.08 1.14 1.07
CA ASP A 686 -9.03 2.14 0.02
C ASP A 686 -10.27 2.04 -0.89
N LEU A 687 -10.71 0.81 -1.21
CA LEU A 687 -11.93 0.55 -1.97
C LEU A 687 -13.17 1.06 -1.23
N LEU A 688 -13.29 0.79 0.08
CA LEU A 688 -14.43 1.27 0.88
C LEU A 688 -14.42 2.79 1.04
N ALA A 689 -13.25 3.40 1.25
CA ALA A 689 -13.12 4.85 1.31
C ALA A 689 -13.57 5.51 0.00
N GLU A 690 -13.19 4.95 -1.14
CA GLU A 690 -13.63 5.43 -2.45
C GLU A 690 -15.12 5.20 -2.69
N LEU A 691 -15.66 4.02 -2.33
CA LEU A 691 -17.10 3.75 -2.42
C LEU A 691 -17.91 4.75 -1.60
N ARG A 692 -17.54 5.01 -0.34
CA ARG A 692 -18.19 6.02 0.52
C ARG A 692 -18.19 7.40 -0.14
N SER A 693 -17.06 7.79 -0.72
CA SER A 693 -16.94 9.06 -1.45
C SER A 693 -17.89 9.11 -2.66
N TRP A 694 -17.96 8.05 -3.46
CA TRP A 694 -18.77 8.02 -4.67
C TRP A 694 -20.27 7.92 -4.39
N LEU A 695 -20.67 7.22 -3.33
CA LEU A 695 -22.07 7.16 -2.89
C LEU A 695 -22.58 8.54 -2.47
N ALA A 696 -21.75 9.32 -1.76
CA ALA A 696 -22.09 10.69 -1.37
C ALA A 696 -22.21 11.64 -2.58
N GLU A 697 -21.45 11.40 -3.66
CA GLU A 697 -21.57 12.16 -4.91
C GLU A 697 -22.87 11.86 -5.67
N ILE A 698 -23.40 10.64 -5.59
CA ILE A 698 -24.70 10.28 -6.18
C ILE A 698 -25.85 10.85 -5.35
N ASP A 699 -25.83 10.60 -4.04
CA ASP A 699 -26.88 11.00 -3.12
C ASP A 699 -26.32 11.20 -1.70
N SER A 700 -25.93 12.44 -1.40
CA SER A 700 -25.34 12.79 -0.10
C SER A 700 -26.29 12.58 1.07
N ALA A 701 -27.61 12.71 0.86
CA ALA A 701 -28.60 12.56 1.91
C ALA A 701 -28.78 11.09 2.27
N ALA A 702 -28.95 10.22 1.28
CA ALA A 702 -29.04 8.79 1.48
C ALA A 702 -27.72 8.20 1.99
N ALA A 703 -26.57 8.60 1.45
CA ALA A 703 -25.27 8.09 1.87
C ALA A 703 -24.96 8.38 3.36
N ALA A 704 -25.52 9.45 3.93
CA ALA A 704 -25.40 9.79 5.34
C ALA A 704 -26.34 8.97 6.25
N SER A 705 -27.31 8.23 5.69
CA SER A 705 -28.25 7.41 6.46
C SER A 705 -27.54 6.26 7.20
N ARG A 706 -28.11 5.85 8.32
CA ARG A 706 -27.59 4.73 9.14
C ARG A 706 -27.54 3.42 8.35
N SER A 707 -28.50 3.18 7.45
CA SER A 707 -28.53 1.97 6.63
C SER A 707 -27.32 1.86 5.70
N TRP A 708 -26.99 2.94 4.97
CA TRP A 708 -25.80 2.96 4.13
C TRP A 708 -24.51 2.89 4.95
N GLN A 709 -24.42 3.61 6.08
CA GLN A 709 -23.24 3.50 6.95
C GLN A 709 -23.06 2.09 7.53
N HIS A 710 -24.15 1.39 7.85
CA HIS A 710 -24.12 0.03 8.39
C HIS A 710 -23.55 -0.98 7.37
N VAL A 711 -24.03 -0.97 6.12
CA VAL A 711 -23.55 -1.90 5.07
C VAL A 711 -22.18 -1.55 4.49
N LEU A 712 -21.63 -0.38 4.83
CA LEU A 712 -20.29 0.05 4.42
C LEU A 712 -19.26 -0.11 5.53
N ASP A 713 -19.67 -0.58 6.69
CA ASP A 713 -18.82 -0.79 7.85
C ASP A 713 -18.36 -2.26 7.90
N PRO A 714 -17.05 -2.54 7.72
CA PRO A 714 -16.49 -3.89 7.71
C PRO A 714 -16.86 -4.73 8.93
N ASP A 715 -17.05 -4.10 10.09
CA ASP A 715 -17.39 -4.79 11.33
C ASP A 715 -18.76 -5.47 11.27
N ASN A 716 -19.64 -5.03 10.36
CA ASN A 716 -20.97 -5.60 10.15
C ASN A 716 -20.98 -6.71 9.09
N PHE A 717 -19.92 -6.90 8.30
CA PHE A 717 -19.93 -7.82 7.16
C PHE A 717 -20.04 -9.30 7.55
N SER A 718 -19.69 -9.67 8.78
CA SER A 718 -19.86 -11.05 9.24
C SER A 718 -21.33 -11.37 9.60
N TYR A 719 -22.16 -10.34 9.72
CA TYR A 719 -23.57 -10.41 10.09
C TYR A 719 -24.51 -10.16 8.89
N LEU A 720 -23.97 -9.62 7.80
CA LEU A 720 -24.66 -9.22 6.57
C LEU A 720 -24.28 -10.16 5.41
#